data_AF-A0A2V3PM16-F1
#
_entry.id   AF-A0A2V3PM16-F1
#
_cell.length_a   1.000
_cell.length_b   1.000
_cell.length_c   1.000
_cell.angle_alpha   90.00
_cell.angle_beta   90.00
_cell.angle_gamma   90.00
#
_symmetry.space_group_name_H-M   'P 1'
#
loop_
_entity.id
_entity.type
_entity.pdbx_description
1 polymer ?
#
loop_
_entity_poly.entity_id
_entity_poly.type
_entity_poly.pdbx_seq_one_letter_code
_entity_poly.pdbx_strand_id
1 'polypeptide(L)'
;MTLTFYRIVKKYLLILFTLFQSIILSAQINTDRVTLIGRNALYFEDYILAIQYFNQVIKSKPYLAEPYFYRAVAKYYLDDFKGADEDCSQCIERNPFFTNAYQLRADARQNQKDYDGALEDYKVSLKNNPDDKFILINMGIVNIEKKDYDEAEKNLDRLVQTNPNYTQGILTRGSLYLERGDTIKALESYSKAIDKDKYFAPAYSMRASTYFAQKEYEKALTDFDEAIKLDPMITGNYINRGLTKYYKNDLRGAMADYDHVVDIEPKNHIAHFNRALLRAQVGDDNKAIADFDFVIQNEPDNFIAYMNRGILKNNIGDIKGALNDINIVLKEYPDFYQGFYLRSEIKRKQNDLRNAEQDYLYARRKEEQTKKDAFAGKDKESDKTREKSDKTIDKFNLLVVADKEEEEKSKYNSETRGKVQNKQVNTELAPTFIVSYYEKVNDLQKFIHYNQDLENLNKQNILSRKLIITNQEVALDSAQIATHFTSINEYSKLIDEQPEKAILYFARGIDYMLVQDFNSAIEDFRKATVIDPKFTLAYFNLAVAYTKQLKSKDIFPELYNQAPQSELSINMKLGADKSVTTTSGTNSDADSKAMRSRLEYESILKSYDQLIELSPDFTFAYYNRAEIKSMQKDFRSAILDYNEILRRDPEFSEAYYNRGLSRLQVKDTDRGLDDLRKAGELGMVSAYSIIKRMTE
;
A
#
# COMPACT_ATOMS: atom_id res chain seq x y z
N MET A 1 22.78 78.47 7.56
CA MET A 1 22.64 77.41 6.53
C MET A 1 23.05 76.02 7.01
N THR A 2 23.88 75.91 8.06
CA THR A 2 24.45 74.63 8.56
C THR A 2 23.49 73.77 9.40
N LEU A 3 22.60 74.36 10.20
CA LEU A 3 21.67 73.57 11.04
C LEU A 3 20.54 72.88 10.25
N THR A 4 20.04 73.52 9.19
CA THR A 4 18.95 72.99 8.36
C THR A 4 19.43 71.84 7.49
N PHE A 5 20.65 71.94 6.95
CA PHE A 5 21.28 70.87 6.17
C PHE A 5 21.54 69.63 7.05
N TYR A 6 22.02 69.80 8.28
CA TYR A 6 22.26 68.69 9.20
C TYR A 6 20.97 67.95 9.60
N ARG A 7 19.85 68.67 9.80
CA ARG A 7 18.54 68.06 10.06
C ARG A 7 18.02 67.25 8.87
N ILE A 8 18.22 67.73 7.65
CA ILE A 8 17.80 67.05 6.43
C ILE A 8 18.64 65.78 6.23
N VAL A 9 19.96 65.87 6.33
CA VAL A 9 20.87 64.71 6.20
C VAL A 9 20.60 63.65 7.27
N LYS A 10 20.34 64.05 8.53
CA LYS A 10 19.95 63.11 9.60
C LYS A 10 18.63 62.40 9.32
N LYS A 11 17.65 63.10 8.72
CA LYS A 11 16.36 62.52 8.33
C LYS A 11 16.52 61.50 7.19
N TYR A 12 17.34 61.81 6.19
CA TYR A 12 17.65 60.88 5.11
C TYR A 12 18.46 59.66 5.60
N LEU A 13 19.43 59.85 6.50
CA LEU A 13 20.16 58.75 7.13
C LEU A 13 19.23 57.84 7.96
N LEU A 14 18.27 58.41 8.69
CA LEU A 14 17.30 57.63 9.45
C LEU A 14 16.36 56.85 8.52
N ILE A 15 15.91 57.47 7.43
CA ILE A 15 15.07 56.82 6.41
C ILE A 15 15.85 55.71 5.70
N LEU A 16 17.10 55.95 5.33
CA LEU A 16 17.96 54.95 4.70
C LEU A 16 18.23 53.78 5.66
N PHE A 17 18.44 54.06 6.95
CA PHE A 17 18.61 53.04 7.98
C PHE A 17 17.32 52.22 8.18
N THR A 18 16.13 52.85 8.19
CA THR A 18 14.86 52.11 8.27
C THR A 18 14.57 51.29 7.02
N LEU A 19 14.91 51.79 5.83
CA LEU A 19 14.79 51.05 4.56
C LEU A 19 15.76 49.86 4.54
N PHE A 20 16.99 50.03 5.03
CA PHE A 20 17.96 48.94 5.15
C PHE A 20 17.49 47.86 6.14
N GLN A 21 16.88 48.25 7.26
CA GLN A 21 16.28 47.32 8.22
C GLN A 21 15.08 46.56 7.65
N SER A 22 14.26 47.20 6.80
CA SER A 22 13.14 46.51 6.15
C SER A 22 13.56 45.45 5.11
N ILE A 23 14.78 45.55 4.57
CA ILE A 23 15.33 44.54 3.65
C ILE A 23 15.84 43.30 4.42
N ILE A 24 16.06 43.41 5.74
CA ILE A 24 16.60 42.33 6.59
C ILE A 24 15.48 41.55 7.32
N LEU A 25 14.24 42.06 7.32
CA LEU A 25 13.11 41.40 7.99
C LEU A 25 12.46 40.35 7.08
N SER A 26 12.85 39.09 7.26
CA SER A 26 12.07 37.95 6.76
C SER A 26 10.85 37.72 7.66
N ALA A 27 9.66 37.51 7.08
CA ALA A 27 8.49 37.09 7.83
C ALA A 27 8.77 35.73 8.50
N GLN A 28 8.81 35.67 9.83
CA GLN A 28 9.06 34.44 10.57
C GLN A 28 7.74 33.71 10.82
N ILE A 29 7.72 32.41 10.55
CA ILE A 29 6.59 31.55 10.90
C ILE A 29 6.45 31.53 12.42
N ASN A 30 5.24 31.79 12.94
CA ASN A 30 4.96 31.63 14.37
C ASN A 30 4.90 30.14 14.71
N THR A 31 6.04 29.56 15.05
CA THR A 31 6.21 28.12 15.32
C THR A 31 5.32 27.63 16.45
N ASP A 32 5.02 28.46 17.44
CA ASP A 32 4.23 28.06 18.61
C ASP A 32 2.77 27.85 18.20
N ARG A 33 2.24 28.76 17.38
CA ARG A 33 0.92 28.62 16.78
C ARG A 33 0.85 27.42 15.85
N VAL A 34 1.86 27.21 14.99
CA VAL A 34 1.88 26.06 14.08
C VAL A 34 1.97 24.73 14.85
N THR A 35 2.78 24.67 15.90
CA THR A 35 2.87 23.51 16.79
C THR A 35 1.53 23.22 17.46
N LEU A 36 0.83 24.25 17.94
CA LEU A 36 -0.51 24.10 18.52
C LEU A 36 -1.53 23.56 17.51
N ILE A 37 -1.52 24.07 16.28
CA ILE A 37 -2.40 23.56 15.22
C ILE A 37 -2.07 22.09 14.91
N GLY A 38 -0.79 21.74 14.79
CA GLY A 38 -0.35 20.35 14.59
C GLY A 38 -0.82 19.42 15.71
N ARG A 39 -0.73 19.86 16.97
CA ARG A 39 -1.23 19.10 18.13
C ARG A 39 -2.75 18.94 18.12
N ASN A 40 -3.49 19.96 17.69
CA ASN A 40 -4.94 19.86 17.54
C ASN A 40 -5.31 18.86 16.43
N ALA A 41 -4.61 18.89 15.30
CA ALA A 41 -4.78 17.88 14.24
C ALA A 41 -4.52 16.46 14.77
N LEU A 42 -3.46 16.28 15.56
CA LEU A 42 -3.14 15.00 16.20
C LEU A 42 -4.26 14.53 17.15
N TYR A 43 -4.85 15.45 17.93
CA TYR A 43 -5.98 15.15 18.82
C TYR A 43 -7.24 14.72 18.06
N PHE A 44 -7.48 15.28 16.87
CA PHE A 44 -8.56 14.88 15.99
C PHE A 44 -8.19 13.73 15.05
N GLU A 45 -7.08 13.04 15.31
CA GLU A 45 -6.59 11.89 14.54
C GLU A 45 -6.30 12.21 13.06
N ASP A 46 -6.09 13.49 12.73
CA ASP A 46 -5.61 13.93 11.41
C ASP A 46 -4.09 13.89 11.37
N TYR A 47 -3.56 12.66 11.35
CA TYR A 47 -2.12 12.38 11.44
C TYR A 47 -1.31 13.00 10.30
N ILE A 48 -1.86 13.02 9.08
CA ILE A 48 -1.17 13.57 7.90
C ILE A 48 -1.03 15.08 8.04
N LEU A 49 -2.12 15.76 8.39
CA LEU A 49 -2.09 17.21 8.59
C LEU A 49 -1.17 17.57 9.76
N ALA A 50 -1.18 16.78 10.84
CA ALA A 50 -0.26 16.94 11.96
C ALA A 50 1.21 16.88 11.50
N ILE A 51 1.58 15.85 10.73
CA ILE A 51 2.93 15.68 10.17
C ILE A 51 3.34 16.91 9.33
N GLN A 52 2.46 17.41 8.46
CA GLN A 52 2.76 18.59 7.65
C GLN A 52 3.05 19.83 8.50
N TYR A 53 2.28 20.06 9.56
CA TYR A 53 2.55 21.18 10.47
C TYR A 53 3.88 20.99 11.22
N PHE A 54 4.18 19.79 11.71
CA PHE A 54 5.44 19.53 12.39
C PHE A 54 6.64 19.63 11.44
N ASN A 55 6.51 19.25 10.16
CA ASN A 55 7.53 19.47 9.14
C ASN A 55 7.86 20.97 8.99
N GLN A 56 6.84 21.84 8.98
CA GLN A 56 7.06 23.29 8.91
C GLN A 56 7.82 23.81 10.14
N VAL A 57 7.47 23.33 11.34
CA VAL A 57 8.16 23.73 12.58
C VAL A 57 9.60 23.23 12.57
N ILE A 58 9.84 21.97 12.20
CA ILE A 58 11.17 21.36 12.12
C ILE A 58 12.05 22.11 11.11
N LYS A 59 11.50 22.44 9.93
CA LYS A 59 12.21 23.21 8.90
C LYS A 59 12.61 24.60 9.40
N SER A 60 11.76 25.24 10.21
CA SER A 60 12.05 26.57 10.77
C SER A 60 12.94 26.55 12.02
N LYS A 61 12.78 25.56 12.89
CA LYS A 61 13.47 25.43 14.19
C LYS A 61 13.84 23.95 14.45
N PRO A 62 14.88 23.43 13.77
CA PRO A 62 15.23 22.02 13.83
C PRO A 62 15.78 21.57 15.20
N TYR A 63 16.09 22.48 16.11
CA TYR A 63 16.61 22.19 17.44
C TYR A 63 15.51 21.91 18.49
N LEU A 64 14.23 22.16 18.17
CA LEU A 64 13.12 21.86 19.08
C LEU A 64 12.86 20.36 19.13
N ALA A 65 12.78 19.78 20.33
CA ALA A 65 12.53 18.34 20.51
C ALA A 65 11.06 17.94 20.28
N GLU A 66 10.11 18.78 20.75
CA GLU A 66 8.67 18.48 20.73
C GLU A 66 8.09 18.16 19.33
N PRO A 67 8.42 18.92 18.25
CA PRO A 67 7.88 18.63 16.92
C PRO A 67 8.26 17.23 16.41
N TYR A 68 9.46 16.74 16.73
CA TYR A 68 9.87 15.38 16.38
C TYR A 68 9.05 14.35 17.13
N PHE A 69 8.84 14.54 18.45
CA PHE A 69 7.99 13.64 19.22
C PHE A 69 6.57 13.58 18.67
N TYR A 70 5.91 14.72 18.44
CA TYR A 70 4.54 14.71 17.94
C TYR A 70 4.42 14.16 16.51
N ARG A 71 5.45 14.37 15.67
CA ARG A 71 5.53 13.73 14.35
C ARG A 71 5.72 12.22 14.46
N ALA A 72 6.52 11.75 15.43
CA ALA A 72 6.66 10.33 15.74
C ALA A 72 5.33 9.71 16.16
N VAL A 73 4.55 10.39 17.00
CA VAL A 73 3.22 9.92 17.42
C VAL A 73 2.31 9.73 16.20
N ALA A 74 2.27 10.73 15.32
CA ALA A 74 1.46 10.64 14.09
C ALA A 74 1.91 9.48 13.18
N LYS A 75 3.23 9.29 13.00
CA LYS A 75 3.79 8.17 12.22
C LYS A 75 3.48 6.81 12.85
N TYR A 76 3.58 6.69 14.17
CA TYR A 76 3.26 5.47 14.91
C TYR A 76 1.80 5.04 14.67
N TYR A 77 0.86 5.98 14.76
CA TYR A 77 -0.56 5.71 14.46
C TYR A 77 -0.86 5.44 12.98
N LEU A 78 0.09 5.75 12.09
CA LEU A 78 0.06 5.40 10.67
C LEU A 78 0.79 4.09 10.35
N ASP A 79 1.15 3.30 11.36
CA ASP A 79 1.93 2.07 11.28
C ASP A 79 3.35 2.26 10.66
N ASP A 80 3.85 3.50 10.58
CA ASP A 80 5.24 3.79 10.22
C ASP A 80 6.14 3.74 11.45
N PHE A 81 6.32 2.53 11.98
CA PHE A 81 7.11 2.30 13.20
C PHE A 81 8.58 2.70 13.05
N LYS A 82 9.18 2.44 11.88
CA LYS A 82 10.56 2.86 11.62
C LYS A 82 10.70 4.38 11.62
N GLY A 83 9.80 5.09 10.93
CA GLY A 83 9.80 6.56 10.93
C GLY A 83 9.50 7.16 12.31
N ALA A 84 8.68 6.48 13.13
CA ALA A 84 8.44 6.87 14.52
C ALA A 84 9.69 6.67 15.41
N ASP A 85 10.44 5.57 15.25
CA ASP A 85 11.72 5.35 15.95
C ASP A 85 12.73 6.45 15.58
N GLU A 86 12.90 6.73 14.29
CA GLU A 86 13.82 7.78 13.80
C GLU A 86 13.48 9.15 14.40
N ASP A 87 12.21 9.53 14.41
CA ASP A 87 11.77 10.81 14.99
C ASP A 87 11.90 10.83 16.51
N CYS A 88 11.63 9.73 17.22
CA CYS A 88 11.89 9.65 18.66
C CYS A 88 13.38 9.78 18.96
N SER A 89 14.24 9.16 18.15
CA SER A 89 15.69 9.27 18.27
C SER A 89 16.15 10.72 18.07
N GLN A 90 15.60 11.42 17.09
CA GLN A 90 15.83 12.86 16.91
C GLN A 90 15.32 13.70 18.09
N CYS A 91 14.15 13.37 18.66
CA CYS A 91 13.64 14.02 19.85
C CYS A 91 14.60 13.86 21.05
N ILE A 92 15.06 12.64 21.30
CA ILE A 92 15.94 12.27 22.42
C ILE A 92 17.31 12.94 22.28
N GLU A 93 17.87 13.01 21.06
CA GLU A 93 19.12 13.73 20.77
C GLU A 93 19.05 15.19 21.21
N ARG A 94 17.88 15.83 21.04
CA ARG A 94 17.65 17.24 21.41
C ARG A 94 17.27 17.42 22.87
N ASN A 95 16.52 16.48 23.44
CA ASN A 95 16.14 16.47 24.84
C ASN A 95 16.18 15.04 25.43
N PRO A 96 17.31 14.64 26.05
CA PRO A 96 17.47 13.33 26.65
C PRO A 96 16.52 13.02 27.82
N PHE A 97 15.84 14.03 28.38
CA PHE A 97 14.90 13.87 29.49
C PHE A 97 13.45 13.67 29.03
N PHE A 98 13.19 13.69 27.72
CA PHE A 98 11.86 13.49 27.15
C PHE A 98 11.44 12.01 27.25
N THR A 99 11.03 11.59 28.45
CA THR A 99 10.77 10.17 28.79
C THR A 99 9.73 9.53 27.85
N ASN A 100 8.70 10.28 27.44
CA ASN A 100 7.68 9.79 26.52
C ASN A 100 8.25 9.39 25.15
N ALA A 101 9.36 10.00 24.70
CA ALA A 101 10.00 9.64 23.44
C ALA A 101 10.69 8.28 23.54
N TYR A 102 11.24 7.91 24.71
CA TYR A 102 11.78 6.56 24.93
C TYR A 102 10.65 5.53 24.92
N GLN A 103 9.53 5.80 25.59
CA GLN A 103 8.38 4.88 25.59
C GLN A 103 7.85 4.65 24.17
N LEU A 104 7.59 5.73 23.41
CA LEU A 104 7.10 5.60 22.04
C LEU A 104 8.12 4.92 21.11
N ARG A 105 9.42 5.17 21.30
CA ARG A 105 10.47 4.48 20.56
C ARG A 105 10.53 3.00 20.90
N ALA A 106 10.35 2.63 22.18
CA ALA A 106 10.28 1.26 22.61
C ALA A 106 9.08 0.53 21.98
N ASP A 107 7.91 1.17 21.99
CA ASP A 107 6.70 0.64 21.35
C ASP A 107 6.92 0.46 19.84
N ALA A 108 7.53 1.45 19.18
CA ALA A 108 7.86 1.37 17.76
C ALA A 108 8.89 0.26 17.44
N ARG A 109 9.89 0.05 18.29
CA ARG A 109 10.89 -1.01 18.15
C ARG A 109 10.32 -2.40 18.41
N GLN A 110 9.45 -2.53 19.41
CA GLN A 110 8.71 -3.77 19.64
C GLN A 110 7.93 -4.17 18.39
N ASN A 111 7.21 -3.25 17.75
CA ASN A 111 6.49 -3.52 16.50
C ASN A 111 7.42 -3.87 15.31
N GLN A 112 8.67 -3.42 15.35
CA GLN A 112 9.71 -3.81 14.39
C GLN A 112 10.43 -5.11 14.77
N LYS A 113 10.05 -5.77 15.88
CA LYS A 113 10.73 -6.92 16.49
C LYS A 113 12.16 -6.64 16.97
N ASP A 114 12.53 -5.36 17.12
CA ASP A 114 13.75 -4.95 17.82
C ASP A 114 13.50 -4.95 19.34
N TYR A 115 13.42 -6.16 19.88
CA TYR A 115 13.09 -6.37 21.29
C TYR A 115 14.18 -5.90 22.26
N ASP A 116 15.45 -5.98 21.86
CA ASP A 116 16.56 -5.50 22.69
C ASP A 116 16.53 -3.98 22.81
N GLY A 117 16.40 -3.28 21.69
CA GLY A 117 16.27 -1.82 21.68
C GLY A 117 15.03 -1.33 22.41
N ALA A 118 13.91 -2.06 22.35
CA ALA A 118 12.71 -1.74 23.12
C ALA A 118 12.93 -1.86 24.64
N LEU A 119 13.55 -2.96 25.09
CA LEU A 119 13.85 -3.18 26.51
C LEU A 119 14.82 -2.15 27.09
N GLU A 120 15.80 -1.68 26.31
CA GLU A 120 16.70 -0.60 26.72
C GLU A 120 15.95 0.70 27.00
N ASP A 121 15.04 1.09 26.11
CA ASP A 121 14.25 2.32 26.24
C ASP A 121 13.22 2.24 27.38
N TYR A 122 12.58 1.07 27.57
CA TYR A 122 11.72 0.83 28.72
C TYR A 122 12.49 0.91 30.05
N LYS A 123 13.71 0.35 30.12
CA LYS A 123 14.56 0.47 31.32
C LYS A 123 14.89 1.92 31.65
N VAL A 124 15.13 2.77 30.65
CA VAL A 124 15.33 4.22 30.89
C VAL A 124 14.08 4.84 31.49
N SER A 125 12.91 4.55 30.92
CA SER A 125 11.63 5.09 31.37
C SER A 125 11.27 4.64 32.80
N LEU A 126 11.56 3.39 33.15
CA LEU A 126 11.31 2.81 34.47
C LEU A 126 12.19 3.44 35.58
N LYS A 127 13.31 4.12 35.25
CA LYS A 127 14.13 4.82 36.26
C LYS A 127 13.36 5.92 36.98
N ASN A 128 12.49 6.63 36.25
CA ASN A 128 11.69 7.73 36.78
C ASN A 128 10.41 7.25 37.45
N ASN A 129 9.82 6.14 36.95
CA ASN A 129 8.62 5.51 37.52
C ASN A 129 8.82 3.98 37.61
N PRO A 130 9.41 3.47 38.71
CA PRO A 130 9.79 2.06 38.83
C PRO A 130 8.63 1.05 38.78
N ASP A 131 7.43 1.49 39.14
CA ASP A 131 6.22 0.65 39.22
C ASP A 131 5.18 1.07 38.16
N ASP A 132 5.63 1.68 37.06
CA ASP A 132 4.77 2.01 35.94
C ASP A 132 4.16 0.73 35.33
N LYS A 133 2.85 0.58 35.52
CA LYS A 133 2.14 -0.62 35.10
C LYS A 133 2.21 -0.87 33.59
N PHE A 134 2.25 0.17 32.76
CA PHE A 134 2.26 0.06 31.30
C PHE A 134 3.64 -0.36 30.79
N ILE A 135 4.71 0.14 31.43
CA ILE A 135 6.07 -0.28 31.08
C ILE A 135 6.31 -1.72 31.53
N LEU A 136 5.91 -2.08 32.76
CA LEU A 136 6.13 -3.44 33.29
C LEU A 136 5.38 -4.49 32.47
N ILE A 137 4.15 -4.20 32.02
CA ILE A 137 3.42 -5.12 31.15
C ILE A 137 4.08 -5.24 29.77
N ASN A 138 4.48 -4.12 29.13
CA ASN A 138 5.13 -4.15 27.83
C ASN A 138 6.49 -4.87 27.88
N MET A 139 7.29 -4.64 28.93
CA MET A 139 8.51 -5.41 29.16
C MET A 139 8.22 -6.91 29.37
N GLY A 140 7.14 -7.25 30.06
CA GLY A 140 6.67 -8.63 30.18
C GLY A 140 6.36 -9.23 28.81
N ILE A 141 5.57 -8.55 27.99
CA ILE A 141 5.20 -8.95 26.63
C ILE A 141 6.43 -9.17 25.75
N VAL A 142 7.32 -8.18 25.69
CA VAL A 142 8.55 -8.25 24.88
C VAL A 142 9.41 -9.43 25.30
N ASN A 143 9.56 -9.69 26.59
CA ASN A 143 10.32 -10.84 27.05
C ASN A 143 9.63 -12.18 26.74
N ILE A 144 8.29 -12.25 26.73
CA ILE A 144 7.58 -13.46 26.26
C ILE A 144 7.84 -13.70 24.77
N GLU A 145 7.76 -12.65 23.94
CA GLU A 145 8.04 -12.74 22.49
C GLU A 145 9.51 -13.13 22.21
N LYS A 146 10.45 -12.68 23.04
CA LYS A 146 11.85 -13.12 23.04
C LYS A 146 12.07 -14.54 23.58
N LYS A 147 11.05 -15.15 24.19
CA LYS A 147 11.11 -16.42 24.94
C LYS A 147 12.02 -16.36 26.18
N ASP A 148 12.27 -15.17 26.71
CA ASP A 148 12.92 -14.95 28.01
C ASP A 148 11.85 -14.96 29.11
N TYR A 149 11.35 -16.17 29.40
CA TYR A 149 10.23 -16.35 30.32
C TYR A 149 10.56 -15.96 31.76
N ASP A 150 11.82 -16.01 32.17
CA ASP A 150 12.23 -15.70 33.54
C ASP A 150 12.22 -14.18 33.81
N GLU A 151 12.74 -13.36 32.88
CA GLU A 151 12.61 -11.89 33.01
C GLU A 151 11.17 -11.42 32.77
N ALA A 152 10.39 -12.10 31.91
CA ALA A 152 8.96 -11.84 31.79
C ALA A 152 8.23 -12.08 33.12
N GLU A 153 8.46 -13.23 33.77
CA GLU A 153 7.85 -13.60 35.06
C GLU A 153 8.16 -12.55 36.13
N LYS A 154 9.41 -12.14 36.25
CA LYS A 154 9.86 -11.13 37.20
C LYS A 154 9.15 -9.77 37.01
N ASN A 155 9.04 -9.28 35.78
CA ASN A 155 8.37 -8.01 35.49
C ASN A 155 6.86 -8.10 35.77
N LEU A 156 6.22 -9.19 35.36
CA LEU A 156 4.78 -9.41 35.55
C LEU A 156 4.42 -9.72 37.02
N ASP A 157 5.29 -10.37 37.78
CA ASP A 157 5.09 -10.56 39.22
C ASP A 157 5.20 -9.25 39.97
N ARG A 158 6.18 -8.41 39.65
CA ARG A 158 6.25 -7.05 40.19
C ARG A 158 4.99 -6.25 39.86
N LEU A 159 4.50 -6.35 38.61
CA LEU A 159 3.26 -5.70 38.18
C LEU A 159 2.05 -6.17 39.01
N VAL A 160 1.85 -7.48 39.14
CA VAL A 160 0.72 -8.04 39.88
C VAL A 160 0.81 -7.77 41.39
N GLN A 161 2.02 -7.68 41.95
CA GLN A 161 2.23 -7.31 43.35
C GLN A 161 1.88 -5.84 43.63
N THR A 162 2.33 -4.93 42.76
CA THR A 162 2.12 -3.47 42.92
C THR A 162 0.73 -3.02 42.48
N ASN A 163 0.13 -3.71 41.51
CA ASN A 163 -1.16 -3.40 40.92
C ASN A 163 -2.09 -4.63 40.93
N PRO A 164 -2.51 -5.13 42.11
CA PRO A 164 -3.22 -6.42 42.25
C PRO A 164 -4.64 -6.46 41.65
N ASN A 165 -5.18 -5.32 41.23
CA ASN A 165 -6.48 -5.20 40.56
C ASN A 165 -6.34 -4.87 39.07
N TYR A 166 -5.11 -4.79 38.53
CA TYR A 166 -4.90 -4.57 37.10
C TYR A 166 -5.04 -5.88 36.35
N THR A 167 -6.28 -6.17 35.92
CA THR A 167 -6.69 -7.43 35.32
C THR A 167 -5.88 -7.80 34.08
N GLN A 168 -5.54 -6.82 33.25
CA GLN A 168 -4.70 -7.02 32.06
C GLN A 168 -3.32 -7.59 32.42
N GLY A 169 -2.67 -7.08 33.48
CA GLY A 169 -1.38 -7.62 33.94
C GLY A 169 -1.47 -9.07 34.44
N ILE A 170 -2.57 -9.43 35.10
CA ILE A 170 -2.83 -10.80 35.56
C ILE A 170 -3.07 -11.72 34.35
N LEU A 171 -3.83 -11.25 33.35
CA LEU A 171 -4.07 -11.97 32.10
C LEU A 171 -2.75 -12.26 31.38
N THR A 172 -1.92 -11.24 31.15
CA THR A 172 -0.62 -11.38 30.48
C THR A 172 0.31 -12.35 31.21
N ARG A 173 0.26 -12.40 32.54
CA ARG A 173 0.98 -13.41 33.31
C ARG A 173 0.45 -14.83 33.08
N GLY A 174 -0.86 -14.99 32.91
CA GLY A 174 -1.44 -16.25 32.47
C GLY A 174 -0.94 -16.66 31.08
N SER A 175 -0.86 -15.71 30.15
CA SER A 175 -0.32 -15.93 28.80
C SER A 175 1.15 -16.35 28.83
N LEU A 176 1.99 -15.71 29.65
CA LEU A 176 3.37 -16.14 29.89
C LEU A 176 3.44 -17.62 30.29
N TYR A 177 2.64 -18.04 31.27
CA TYR A 177 2.68 -19.43 31.73
C TYR A 177 2.19 -20.39 30.65
N LEU A 178 1.20 -19.99 29.86
CA LEU A 178 0.73 -20.80 28.73
C LEU A 178 1.84 -20.99 27.68
N GLU A 179 2.56 -19.92 27.33
CA GLU A 179 3.71 -19.97 26.40
C GLU A 179 4.87 -20.81 26.94
N ARG A 180 5.08 -20.81 28.26
CA ARG A 180 6.05 -21.70 28.95
C ARG A 180 5.59 -23.16 28.99
N GLY A 181 4.33 -23.45 28.68
CA GLY A 181 3.71 -24.78 28.78
C GLY A 181 3.16 -25.12 30.16
N ASP A 182 3.16 -24.19 31.11
CA ASP A 182 2.55 -24.37 32.44
C ASP A 182 1.07 -24.00 32.39
N THR A 183 0.27 -24.93 31.86
CA THR A 183 -1.18 -24.71 31.69
C THR A 183 -1.92 -24.55 33.02
N ILE A 184 -1.39 -25.09 34.12
CA ILE A 184 -2.02 -25.00 35.44
C ILE A 184 -1.94 -23.56 35.94
N LYS A 185 -0.74 -22.97 35.98
CA LYS A 185 -0.56 -21.57 36.40
C LYS A 185 -1.24 -20.57 35.45
N ALA A 186 -1.34 -20.92 34.16
CA ALA A 186 -2.10 -20.13 33.19
C ALA A 186 -3.58 -20.05 33.57
N LEU A 187 -4.23 -21.20 33.78
CA LEU A 187 -5.65 -21.28 34.18
C LEU A 187 -5.91 -20.62 35.54
N GLU A 188 -5.00 -20.75 36.50
CA GLU A 188 -5.07 -20.05 37.80
C GLU A 188 -5.04 -18.53 37.61
N SER A 189 -4.14 -18.02 36.76
CA SER A 189 -4.04 -16.59 36.49
C SER A 189 -5.28 -16.05 35.77
N TYR A 190 -5.79 -16.77 34.77
CA TYR A 190 -7.04 -16.37 34.09
C TYR A 190 -8.25 -16.39 35.03
N SER A 191 -8.34 -17.39 35.92
CA SER A 191 -9.42 -17.45 36.92
C SER A 191 -9.30 -16.30 37.92
N LYS A 192 -8.07 -15.97 38.36
CA LYS A 192 -7.82 -14.80 39.22
C LYS A 192 -8.18 -13.49 38.51
N ALA A 193 -7.93 -13.36 37.21
CA ALA A 193 -8.33 -12.20 36.43
C ALA A 193 -9.86 -12.04 36.43
N ILE A 194 -10.60 -13.13 36.21
CA ILE A 194 -12.08 -13.15 36.28
C ILE A 194 -12.59 -12.82 37.69
N ASP A 195 -11.92 -13.32 38.74
CA ASP A 195 -12.28 -13.00 40.13
C ASP A 195 -12.12 -11.52 40.45
N LYS A 196 -11.13 -10.86 39.83
CA LYS A 196 -10.88 -9.42 39.98
C LYS A 196 -11.84 -8.56 39.18
N ASP A 197 -12.15 -8.97 37.95
CA ASP A 197 -13.12 -8.31 37.10
C ASP A 197 -13.93 -9.33 36.30
N LYS A 198 -15.18 -9.52 36.72
CA LYS A 198 -16.12 -10.46 36.10
C LYS A 198 -16.63 -9.99 34.74
N TYR A 199 -16.42 -8.72 34.40
CA TYR A 199 -16.84 -8.16 33.11
C TYR A 199 -15.68 -8.13 32.10
N PHE A 200 -14.52 -8.64 32.47
CA PHE A 200 -13.34 -8.67 31.62
C PHE A 200 -13.37 -9.86 30.66
N ALA A 201 -14.03 -9.68 29.51
CA ALA A 201 -14.21 -10.70 28.47
C ALA A 201 -12.91 -11.43 28.06
N PRO A 202 -11.75 -10.76 27.88
CA PRO A 202 -10.53 -11.44 27.43
C PRO A 202 -10.05 -12.57 28.35
N ALA A 203 -10.32 -12.50 29.65
CA ALA A 203 -9.93 -13.58 30.57
C ALA A 203 -10.76 -14.85 30.36
N TYR A 204 -12.04 -14.71 30.05
CA TYR A 204 -12.88 -15.85 29.65
C TYR A 204 -12.39 -16.43 28.33
N SER A 205 -12.12 -15.59 27.33
CA SER A 205 -11.58 -16.03 26.02
C SER A 205 -10.29 -16.85 26.15
N MET A 206 -9.31 -16.34 26.91
CA MET A 206 -8.02 -17.02 27.08
C MET A 206 -8.16 -18.34 27.85
N ARG A 207 -9.04 -18.38 28.86
CA ARG A 207 -9.32 -19.61 29.60
C ARG A 207 -10.06 -20.62 28.75
N ALA A 208 -11.02 -20.19 27.93
CA ALA A 208 -11.75 -21.02 26.99
C ALA A 208 -10.83 -21.68 25.95
N SER A 209 -9.96 -20.90 25.31
CA SER A 209 -8.96 -21.43 24.35
C SER A 209 -8.02 -22.43 25.01
N THR A 210 -7.64 -22.20 26.27
CA THR A 210 -6.80 -23.12 27.04
C THR A 210 -7.54 -24.44 27.32
N TYR A 211 -8.82 -24.39 27.71
CA TYR A 211 -9.64 -25.59 27.87
C TYR A 211 -9.86 -26.32 26.54
N PHE A 212 -10.05 -25.60 25.44
CA PHE A 212 -10.16 -26.19 24.11
C PHE A 212 -8.90 -26.98 23.75
N ALA A 213 -7.70 -26.42 23.98
CA ALA A 213 -6.44 -27.11 23.76
C ALA A 213 -6.28 -28.37 24.63
N GLN A 214 -6.84 -28.36 25.85
CA GLN A 214 -6.93 -29.53 26.74
C GLN A 214 -8.04 -30.54 26.35
N LYS A 215 -8.77 -30.30 25.24
CA LYS A 215 -9.94 -31.08 24.80
C LYS A 215 -11.12 -31.05 25.80
N GLU A 216 -11.12 -30.08 26.71
CA GLU A 216 -12.16 -29.82 27.72
C GLU A 216 -13.28 -28.95 27.13
N TYR A 217 -13.93 -29.47 26.08
CA TYR A 217 -14.80 -28.69 25.21
C TYR A 217 -16.01 -28.04 25.92
N GLU A 218 -16.60 -28.68 26.93
CA GLU A 218 -17.75 -28.10 27.65
C GLU A 218 -17.36 -26.86 28.47
N LYS A 219 -16.17 -26.89 29.10
CA LYS A 219 -15.65 -25.73 29.83
C LYS A 219 -15.30 -24.61 28.85
N ALA A 220 -14.71 -24.96 27.71
CA ALA A 220 -14.40 -24.00 26.65
C ALA A 220 -15.67 -23.32 26.12
N LEU A 221 -16.74 -24.07 25.81
CA LEU A 221 -18.01 -23.50 25.37
C LEU A 221 -18.60 -22.54 26.40
N THR A 222 -18.59 -22.93 27.68
CA THR A 222 -19.12 -22.09 28.77
C THR A 222 -18.40 -20.75 28.86
N ASP A 223 -17.06 -20.76 28.80
CA ASP A 223 -16.27 -19.53 28.88
C ASP A 223 -16.38 -18.71 27.58
N PHE A 224 -16.44 -19.33 26.39
CA PHE A 224 -16.69 -18.60 25.15
C PHE A 224 -18.07 -17.94 25.13
N ASP A 225 -19.10 -18.58 25.68
CA ASP A 225 -20.44 -18.01 25.79
C ASP A 225 -20.45 -16.75 26.67
N GLU A 226 -19.78 -16.79 27.82
CA GLU A 226 -19.67 -15.60 28.67
C GLU A 226 -18.80 -14.51 28.03
N ALA A 227 -17.69 -14.87 27.38
CA ALA A 227 -16.86 -13.91 26.65
C ALA A 227 -17.65 -13.17 25.56
N ILE A 228 -18.45 -13.90 24.77
CA ILE A 228 -19.30 -13.34 23.71
C ILE A 228 -20.43 -12.47 24.28
N LYS A 229 -21.00 -12.85 25.42
CA LYS A 229 -22.02 -12.06 26.09
C LYS A 229 -21.48 -10.74 26.62
N LEU A 230 -20.24 -10.73 27.10
CA LEU A 230 -19.57 -9.52 27.61
C LEU A 230 -19.08 -8.62 26.47
N ASP A 231 -18.51 -9.20 25.41
CA ASP A 231 -18.09 -8.48 24.22
C ASP A 231 -18.51 -9.23 22.93
N PRO A 232 -19.65 -8.85 22.32
CA PRO A 232 -20.19 -9.52 21.15
C PRO A 232 -19.50 -9.14 19.83
N MET A 233 -18.56 -8.18 19.84
CA MET A 233 -17.90 -7.71 18.61
C MET A 233 -16.58 -8.44 18.33
N ILE A 234 -16.06 -9.22 19.29
CA ILE A 234 -14.83 -10.01 19.10
C ILE A 234 -15.14 -11.27 18.29
N THR A 235 -14.94 -11.20 16.98
CA THR A 235 -15.15 -12.29 16.02
C THR A 235 -14.32 -13.55 16.33
N GLY A 236 -13.11 -13.39 16.89
CA GLY A 236 -12.25 -14.49 17.32
C GLY A 236 -12.92 -15.45 18.32
N ASN A 237 -13.79 -14.93 19.20
CA ASN A 237 -14.53 -15.77 20.14
C ASN A 237 -15.56 -16.66 19.43
N TYR A 238 -16.24 -16.13 18.41
CA TYR A 238 -17.18 -16.91 17.60
C TYR A 238 -16.46 -17.96 16.76
N ILE A 239 -15.31 -17.62 16.14
CA ILE A 239 -14.48 -18.58 15.39
C ILE A 239 -14.08 -19.76 16.29
N ASN A 240 -13.53 -19.48 17.47
CA ASN A 240 -13.06 -20.52 18.38
C ASN A 240 -14.21 -21.31 19.03
N ARG A 241 -15.35 -20.67 19.31
CA ARG A 241 -16.56 -21.38 19.75
C ARG A 241 -17.12 -22.28 18.65
N GLY A 242 -17.17 -21.79 17.42
CA GLY A 242 -17.60 -22.55 16.24
C GLY A 242 -16.70 -23.76 16.00
N LEU A 243 -15.39 -23.60 16.14
CA LEU A 243 -14.45 -24.71 16.11
C LEU A 243 -14.71 -25.70 17.26
N THR A 244 -14.91 -25.22 18.48
CA THR A 244 -15.24 -26.07 19.63
C THR A 244 -16.52 -26.89 19.40
N LYS A 245 -17.57 -26.26 18.86
CA LYS A 245 -18.82 -26.92 18.45
C LYS A 245 -18.60 -27.97 17.36
N TYR A 246 -17.74 -27.69 16.38
CA TYR A 246 -17.36 -28.67 15.37
C TYR A 246 -16.70 -29.91 15.97
N TYR A 247 -15.78 -29.76 16.93
CA TYR A 247 -15.18 -30.90 17.65
C TYR A 247 -16.21 -31.69 18.47
N LYS A 248 -17.30 -31.05 18.89
CA LYS A 248 -18.46 -31.67 19.54
C LYS A 248 -19.49 -32.24 18.55
N ASN A 249 -19.22 -32.19 17.24
CA ASN A 249 -20.12 -32.56 16.14
C ASN A 249 -21.40 -31.72 16.03
N ASP A 250 -21.44 -30.53 16.64
CA ASP A 250 -22.50 -29.55 16.42
C ASP A 250 -22.18 -28.68 15.19
N LEU A 251 -22.37 -29.27 14.00
CA LEU A 251 -22.10 -28.61 12.73
C LEU A 251 -23.00 -27.38 12.51
N ARG A 252 -24.26 -27.44 12.95
CA ARG A 252 -25.22 -26.34 12.79
C ARG A 252 -24.84 -25.14 13.66
N GLY A 253 -24.51 -25.38 14.93
CA GLY A 253 -24.04 -24.32 15.82
C GLY A 253 -22.70 -23.74 15.39
N ALA A 254 -21.79 -24.56 14.84
CA ALA A 254 -20.54 -24.09 14.27
C ALA A 254 -20.76 -23.19 13.03
N MET A 255 -21.65 -23.60 12.12
CA MET A 255 -22.03 -22.77 10.97
C MET A 255 -22.65 -21.44 11.38
N ALA A 256 -23.54 -21.44 12.38
CA ALA A 256 -24.17 -20.21 12.88
C ALA A 256 -23.15 -19.21 13.46
N ASP A 257 -22.11 -19.71 14.14
CA ASP A 257 -21.03 -18.85 14.63
C ASP A 257 -20.23 -18.23 13.47
N TYR A 258 -19.92 -19.00 12.41
CA TYR A 258 -19.25 -18.44 11.23
C TYR A 258 -20.14 -17.50 10.41
N ASP A 259 -21.45 -17.75 10.34
CA ASP A 259 -22.39 -16.81 9.74
C ASP A 259 -22.34 -15.45 10.46
N HIS A 260 -22.37 -15.44 11.80
CA HIS A 260 -22.22 -14.22 12.58
C HIS A 260 -20.88 -13.51 12.35
N VAL A 261 -19.78 -14.25 12.22
CA VAL A 261 -18.47 -13.63 11.91
C VAL A 261 -18.51 -12.92 10.56
N VAL A 262 -19.13 -13.52 9.55
CA VAL A 262 -19.27 -12.89 8.22
C VAL A 262 -20.21 -11.67 8.26
N ASP A 263 -21.21 -11.66 9.14
CA ASP A 263 -22.09 -10.50 9.32
C ASP A 263 -21.33 -9.30 9.92
N ILE A 264 -20.41 -9.54 10.87
CA ILE A 264 -19.62 -8.51 11.55
C ILE A 264 -18.42 -8.09 10.69
N GLU A 265 -17.71 -9.07 10.13
CA GLU A 265 -16.53 -8.92 9.28
C GLU A 265 -16.75 -9.62 7.93
N PRO A 266 -17.40 -8.96 6.95
CA PRO A 266 -17.70 -9.55 5.63
C PRO A 266 -16.49 -9.98 4.80
N LYS A 267 -15.27 -9.67 5.27
CA LYS A 267 -14.02 -10.05 4.62
C LYS A 267 -13.20 -11.07 5.41
N ASN A 268 -13.75 -11.64 6.49
CA ASN A 268 -13.03 -12.61 7.31
C ASN A 268 -12.82 -13.93 6.56
N HIS A 269 -11.58 -14.15 6.13
CA HIS A 269 -11.21 -15.32 5.33
C HIS A 269 -11.45 -16.65 6.05
N ILE A 270 -11.06 -16.74 7.32
CA ILE A 270 -11.19 -17.97 8.12
C ILE A 270 -12.66 -18.38 8.20
N ALA A 271 -13.55 -17.42 8.45
CA ALA A 271 -14.98 -17.68 8.53
C ALA A 271 -15.55 -18.16 7.20
N HIS A 272 -15.24 -17.49 6.07
CA HIS A 272 -15.69 -17.93 4.75
C HIS A 272 -15.18 -19.34 4.42
N PHE A 273 -13.90 -19.61 4.63
CA PHE A 273 -13.30 -20.91 4.32
C PHE A 273 -13.90 -22.04 5.18
N ASN A 274 -13.97 -21.85 6.50
CA ASN A 274 -14.52 -22.85 7.41
C ASN A 274 -16.00 -23.08 7.17
N ARG A 275 -16.77 -22.01 6.94
CA ARG A 275 -18.18 -22.10 6.61
C ARG A 275 -18.40 -22.84 5.29
N ALA A 276 -17.56 -22.63 4.27
CA ALA A 276 -17.64 -23.35 3.01
C ALA A 276 -17.46 -24.86 3.20
N LEU A 277 -16.46 -25.27 3.99
CA LEU A 277 -16.24 -26.69 4.31
C LEU A 277 -17.41 -27.30 5.08
N LEU A 278 -17.97 -26.59 6.05
CA LEU A 278 -19.14 -27.07 6.79
C LEU A 278 -20.39 -27.16 5.89
N ARG A 279 -20.62 -26.17 5.02
CA ARG A 279 -21.70 -26.17 4.02
C ARG A 279 -21.58 -27.36 3.07
N ALA A 280 -20.37 -27.63 2.57
CA ALA A 280 -20.07 -28.81 1.77
C ALA A 280 -20.38 -30.11 2.53
N GLN A 281 -20.01 -30.19 3.81
CA GLN A 281 -20.28 -31.38 4.64
C GLN A 281 -21.79 -31.65 4.84
N VAL A 282 -22.61 -30.61 4.88
CA VAL A 282 -24.08 -30.73 4.99
C VAL A 282 -24.81 -30.74 3.63
N GLY A 283 -24.06 -30.70 2.51
CA GLY A 283 -24.59 -30.75 1.15
C GLY A 283 -25.15 -29.43 0.60
N ASP A 284 -24.86 -28.28 1.22
CA ASP A 284 -25.21 -26.95 0.70
C ASP A 284 -24.14 -26.45 -0.30
N ASP A 285 -23.93 -27.25 -1.35
CA ASP A 285 -22.80 -27.11 -2.29
C ASP A 285 -22.77 -25.75 -2.99
N ASN A 286 -23.93 -25.21 -3.40
CA ASN A 286 -24.00 -23.92 -4.08
C ASN A 286 -23.54 -22.76 -3.19
N LYS A 287 -23.91 -22.76 -1.89
CA LYS A 287 -23.45 -21.72 -0.96
C LYS A 287 -21.99 -21.93 -0.55
N ALA A 288 -21.53 -23.17 -0.47
CA ALA A 288 -20.11 -23.47 -0.27
C ALA A 288 -19.25 -22.95 -1.43
N ILE A 289 -19.71 -23.11 -2.68
CA ILE A 289 -19.04 -22.55 -3.87
C ILE A 289 -18.94 -21.03 -3.77
N ALA A 290 -20.02 -20.34 -3.37
CA ALA A 290 -20.01 -18.88 -3.23
C ALA A 290 -19.00 -18.40 -2.17
N ASP A 291 -18.85 -19.12 -1.06
CA ASP A 291 -17.82 -18.81 -0.06
C ASP A 291 -16.39 -19.05 -0.61
N PHE A 292 -16.16 -20.12 -1.36
CA PHE A 292 -14.86 -20.34 -2.00
C PHE A 292 -14.57 -19.35 -3.13
N ASP A 293 -15.58 -18.87 -3.85
CA ASP A 293 -15.45 -17.79 -4.83
C ASP A 293 -14.93 -16.52 -4.15
N PHE A 294 -15.50 -16.17 -2.99
CA PHE A 294 -15.02 -15.05 -2.17
C PHE A 294 -13.55 -15.24 -1.75
N VAL A 295 -13.19 -16.43 -1.23
CA VAL A 295 -11.82 -16.73 -0.81
C VAL A 295 -10.85 -16.55 -1.98
N ILE A 296 -11.17 -17.12 -3.15
CA ILE A 296 -10.32 -17.07 -4.35
C ILE A 296 -10.20 -15.65 -4.91
N GLN A 297 -11.26 -14.84 -4.83
CA GLN A 297 -11.22 -13.45 -5.27
C GLN A 297 -10.22 -12.61 -4.44
N ASN A 298 -10.09 -12.91 -3.15
CA ASN A 298 -9.20 -12.18 -2.24
C ASN A 298 -7.80 -12.82 -2.16
N GLU A 299 -7.70 -14.14 -2.33
CA GLU A 299 -6.45 -14.91 -2.34
C GLU A 299 -6.36 -15.78 -3.61
N PRO A 300 -5.93 -15.20 -4.76
CA PRO A 300 -5.88 -15.92 -6.03
C PRO A 300 -4.90 -17.11 -6.07
N ASP A 301 -4.01 -17.22 -5.08
CA ASP A 301 -3.05 -18.31 -4.91
C ASP A 301 -3.52 -19.36 -3.88
N ASN A 302 -4.78 -19.29 -3.41
CA ASN A 302 -5.33 -20.28 -2.49
C ASN A 302 -5.78 -21.56 -3.22
N PHE A 303 -4.81 -22.40 -3.60
CA PHE A 303 -5.06 -23.64 -4.33
C PHE A 303 -5.94 -24.66 -3.59
N ILE A 304 -5.96 -24.60 -2.26
CA ILE A 304 -6.87 -25.41 -1.43
C ILE A 304 -8.34 -25.01 -1.69
N ALA A 305 -8.63 -23.71 -1.78
CA ALA A 305 -9.96 -23.23 -2.14
C ALA A 305 -10.35 -23.65 -3.56
N TYR A 306 -9.42 -23.58 -4.53
CA TYR A 306 -9.64 -24.11 -5.88
C TYR A 306 -9.95 -25.62 -5.87
N MET A 307 -9.22 -26.41 -5.07
CA MET A 307 -9.46 -27.85 -4.96
C MET A 307 -10.87 -28.15 -4.44
N ASN A 308 -11.27 -27.53 -3.32
CA ASN A 308 -12.61 -27.73 -2.75
C ASN A 308 -13.71 -27.24 -3.68
N ARG A 309 -13.55 -26.07 -4.30
CA ARG A 309 -14.53 -25.55 -5.28
C ARG A 309 -14.63 -26.47 -6.50
N GLY A 310 -13.51 -27.04 -6.96
CA GLY A 310 -13.48 -28.00 -8.05
C GLY A 310 -14.25 -29.29 -7.74
N ILE A 311 -14.12 -29.82 -6.51
CA ILE A 311 -14.94 -30.95 -6.03
C ILE A 311 -16.42 -30.58 -6.07
N LEU A 312 -16.79 -29.44 -5.49
CA LEU A 312 -18.19 -29.02 -5.39
C LEU A 312 -18.82 -28.77 -6.77
N LYS A 313 -18.10 -28.12 -7.68
CA LYS A 313 -18.54 -27.93 -9.08
C LYS A 313 -18.76 -29.26 -9.79
N ASN A 314 -17.89 -30.25 -9.55
CA ASN A 314 -18.07 -31.60 -10.10
C ASN A 314 -19.33 -32.30 -9.54
N ASN A 315 -19.67 -32.04 -8.28
CA ASN A 315 -20.88 -32.59 -7.64
C ASN A 315 -22.16 -31.97 -8.21
N ILE A 316 -22.21 -30.65 -8.39
CA ILE A 316 -23.37 -29.94 -8.95
C ILE A 316 -23.47 -30.05 -10.49
N GLY A 317 -22.48 -30.69 -11.14
CA GLY A 317 -22.47 -30.92 -12.59
C GLY A 317 -21.87 -29.79 -13.44
N ASP A 318 -21.25 -28.77 -12.83
CA ASP A 318 -20.41 -27.80 -13.56
C ASP A 318 -19.04 -28.42 -13.89
N ILE A 319 -19.06 -29.31 -14.88
CA ILE A 319 -17.89 -30.09 -15.29
C ILE A 319 -16.79 -29.18 -15.88
N LYS A 320 -17.17 -28.10 -16.58
CA LYS A 320 -16.21 -27.16 -17.19
C LYS A 320 -15.50 -26.35 -16.11
N GLY A 321 -16.24 -25.78 -15.16
CA GLY A 321 -15.67 -25.03 -14.05
C GLY A 321 -14.82 -25.90 -13.14
N ALA A 322 -15.27 -27.13 -12.84
CA ALA A 322 -14.49 -28.11 -12.08
C ALA A 322 -13.15 -28.42 -12.75
N LEU A 323 -13.16 -28.71 -14.07
CA LEU A 323 -11.94 -28.99 -14.82
C LEU A 323 -10.95 -27.82 -14.80
N ASN A 324 -11.45 -26.59 -14.91
CA ASN A 324 -10.62 -25.39 -14.86
C ASN A 324 -9.93 -25.24 -13.49
N ASP A 325 -10.69 -25.37 -12.41
CA ASP A 325 -10.16 -25.26 -11.04
C ASP A 325 -9.11 -26.33 -10.75
N ILE A 326 -9.37 -27.59 -11.16
CA ILE A 326 -8.41 -28.69 -10.96
C ILE A 326 -7.15 -28.53 -11.83
N ASN A 327 -7.26 -27.96 -13.03
CA ASN A 327 -6.07 -27.67 -13.84
C ASN A 327 -5.18 -26.58 -13.20
N ILE A 328 -5.76 -25.59 -12.52
CA ILE A 328 -5.00 -24.59 -11.76
C ILE A 328 -4.23 -25.28 -10.63
N VAL A 329 -4.90 -26.15 -9.85
CA VAL A 329 -4.26 -26.89 -8.74
C VAL A 329 -3.13 -27.79 -9.25
N LEU A 330 -3.38 -28.61 -10.28
CA LEU A 330 -2.40 -29.58 -10.80
C LEU A 330 -1.23 -28.94 -11.54
N LYS A 331 -1.38 -27.68 -11.97
CA LYS A 331 -0.26 -26.91 -12.54
C LYS A 331 0.76 -26.55 -11.46
N GLU A 332 0.30 -26.19 -10.27
CA GLU A 332 1.16 -25.85 -9.14
C GLU A 332 1.63 -27.12 -8.38
N TYR A 333 0.73 -28.10 -8.23
CA TYR A 333 0.97 -29.35 -7.49
C TYR A 333 0.92 -30.57 -8.43
N PRO A 334 1.95 -30.80 -9.27
CA PRO A 334 1.97 -31.90 -10.24
C PRO A 334 2.08 -33.30 -9.61
N ASP A 335 2.39 -33.37 -8.31
CA ASP A 335 2.49 -34.61 -7.55
C ASP A 335 1.23 -34.94 -6.73
N PHE A 336 0.24 -34.03 -6.69
CA PHE A 336 -0.99 -34.20 -5.93
C PHE A 336 -1.97 -35.17 -6.60
N TYR A 337 -1.85 -36.45 -6.25
CA TYR A 337 -2.55 -37.54 -6.93
C TYR A 337 -4.08 -37.49 -6.77
N GLN A 338 -4.60 -36.97 -5.66
CA GLN A 338 -6.04 -36.81 -5.42
C GLN A 338 -6.66 -35.86 -6.46
N GLY A 339 -5.93 -34.80 -6.86
CA GLY A 339 -6.36 -33.91 -7.94
C GLY A 339 -6.43 -34.62 -9.30
N PHE A 340 -5.50 -35.53 -9.59
CA PHE A 340 -5.54 -36.34 -10.82
C PHE A 340 -6.67 -37.36 -10.82
N TYR A 341 -7.01 -37.96 -9.67
CA TYR A 341 -8.19 -38.81 -9.55
C TYR A 341 -9.47 -38.04 -9.88
N LEU A 342 -9.64 -36.86 -9.29
CA LEU A 342 -10.79 -36.00 -9.58
C LEU A 342 -10.82 -35.56 -11.05
N ARG A 343 -9.67 -35.19 -11.64
CA ARG A 343 -9.61 -34.83 -13.07
C ARG A 343 -9.96 -36.00 -13.98
N SER A 344 -9.54 -37.21 -13.64
CA SER A 344 -9.93 -38.43 -14.35
C SER A 344 -11.45 -38.63 -14.31
N GLU A 345 -12.08 -38.48 -13.14
CA GLU A 345 -13.54 -38.58 -13.02
C GLU A 345 -14.27 -37.53 -13.86
N ILE A 346 -13.82 -36.27 -13.80
CA ILE A 346 -14.36 -35.16 -14.59
C ILE A 346 -14.24 -35.47 -16.10
N LYS A 347 -13.08 -35.94 -16.56
CA LYS A 347 -12.86 -36.31 -17.97
C LYS A 347 -13.72 -37.50 -18.42
N ARG A 348 -13.96 -38.49 -17.55
CA ARG A 348 -14.92 -39.58 -17.83
C ARG A 348 -16.34 -39.03 -18.05
N LYS A 349 -16.78 -38.07 -17.22
CA LYS A 349 -18.06 -37.38 -17.41
C LYS A 349 -18.14 -36.58 -18.73
N GLN A 350 -16.99 -36.15 -19.27
CA GLN A 350 -16.89 -35.49 -20.59
C GLN A 350 -16.73 -36.47 -21.77
N ASN A 351 -16.76 -37.78 -21.52
CA ASN A 351 -16.46 -38.84 -22.50
C ASN A 351 -15.03 -38.79 -23.08
N ASP A 352 -14.09 -38.12 -22.39
CA ASP A 352 -12.65 -38.14 -22.71
C ASP A 352 -11.96 -39.31 -22.00
N LEU A 353 -12.32 -40.53 -22.44
CA LEU A 353 -11.90 -41.77 -21.78
C LEU A 353 -10.37 -41.99 -21.84
N ARG A 354 -9.72 -41.55 -22.92
CA ARG A 354 -8.27 -41.73 -23.11
C ARG A 354 -7.48 -40.90 -22.11
N ASN A 355 -7.77 -39.61 -22.00
CA ASN A 355 -7.02 -38.74 -21.08
C ASN A 355 -7.44 -38.98 -19.62
N ALA A 356 -8.67 -39.44 -19.37
CA ALA A 356 -9.07 -39.89 -18.04
C ALA A 356 -8.24 -41.08 -17.57
N GLU A 357 -8.04 -42.09 -18.43
CA GLU A 357 -7.25 -43.26 -18.07
C GLU A 357 -5.78 -42.91 -17.83
N GLN A 358 -5.22 -41.97 -18.58
CA GLN A 358 -3.87 -41.45 -18.32
C GLN A 358 -3.74 -40.80 -16.95
N ASP A 359 -4.70 -39.94 -16.58
CA ASP A 359 -4.73 -39.30 -15.26
C ASP A 359 -4.90 -40.33 -14.14
N TYR A 360 -5.78 -41.31 -14.31
CA TYR A 360 -6.00 -42.38 -13.33
C TYR A 360 -4.73 -43.21 -13.09
N LEU A 361 -4.05 -43.64 -14.16
CA LEU A 361 -2.81 -44.40 -14.06
C LEU A 361 -1.67 -43.56 -13.46
N TYR A 362 -1.62 -42.26 -13.76
CA TYR A 362 -0.67 -41.34 -13.16
C TYR A 362 -0.91 -41.19 -11.66
N ALA A 363 -2.16 -40.92 -11.26
CA ALA A 363 -2.58 -40.80 -9.87
C ALA A 363 -2.22 -42.05 -9.06
N ARG A 364 -2.55 -43.24 -9.60
CA ARG A 364 -2.26 -44.52 -8.94
C ARG A 364 -0.76 -44.75 -8.72
N ARG A 365 0.08 -44.45 -9.72
CA ARG A 365 1.54 -44.58 -9.57
C ARG A 365 2.07 -43.64 -8.49
N LYS A 366 1.58 -42.40 -8.45
CA LYS A 366 1.96 -41.41 -7.44
C LYS A 366 1.48 -41.81 -6.05
N GLU A 367 0.25 -42.28 -5.91
CA GLU A 367 -0.28 -42.80 -4.66
C GLU A 367 0.54 -43.99 -4.12
N GLU A 368 0.91 -44.95 -4.98
CA GLU A 368 1.76 -46.09 -4.61
C GLU A 368 3.17 -45.63 -4.17
N GLN A 369 3.71 -44.58 -4.79
CA GLN A 369 4.97 -43.97 -4.40
C GLN A 369 4.85 -43.30 -3.02
N THR A 370 3.86 -42.44 -2.81
CA THR A 370 3.62 -41.74 -1.54
C THR A 370 3.38 -42.71 -0.39
N LYS A 371 2.65 -43.82 -0.62
CA LYS A 371 2.43 -44.86 0.41
C LYS A 371 3.73 -45.55 0.82
N LYS A 372 4.63 -45.85 -0.13
CA LYS A 372 5.94 -46.43 0.19
C LYS A 372 6.81 -45.49 1.03
N ASP A 373 6.74 -44.20 0.73
CA ASP A 373 7.48 -43.17 1.46
C ASP A 373 6.90 -42.93 2.86
N ALA A 374 5.58 -43.04 3.03
CA ALA A 374 4.89 -42.88 4.31
C ALA A 374 5.11 -44.04 5.29
N PHE A 375 5.28 -45.28 4.81
CA PHE A 375 5.57 -46.46 5.64
C PHE A 375 6.92 -46.38 6.40
N ALA A 376 7.72 -45.34 6.17
CA ALA A 376 8.96 -45.04 6.90
C ALA A 376 8.78 -44.06 8.09
N GLY A 377 7.58 -43.53 8.33
CA GLY A 377 7.28 -42.58 9.41
C GLY A 377 6.15 -43.06 10.31
N LYS A 378 6.28 -42.88 11.64
CA LYS A 378 5.24 -43.22 12.63
C LYS A 378 3.97 -42.39 12.41
N ASP A 379 2.83 -43.07 12.56
CA ASP A 379 1.48 -42.49 12.62
C ASP A 379 1.43 -41.27 13.53
N LYS A 380 1.12 -40.10 12.94
CA LYS A 380 0.67 -38.92 13.66
C LYS A 380 -0.86 -38.88 13.61
N GLU A 381 -1.45 -38.53 14.76
CA GLU A 381 -2.88 -38.29 14.96
C GLU A 381 -3.43 -37.39 13.83
N SER A 382 -4.62 -37.70 13.30
CA SER A 382 -5.20 -36.93 12.20
C SER A 382 -5.72 -35.59 12.72
N ASP A 383 -4.93 -34.53 12.54
CA ASP A 383 -5.36 -33.15 12.82
C ASP A 383 -6.64 -32.82 12.04
N LYS A 384 -7.64 -32.20 12.69
CA LYS A 384 -8.87 -31.72 12.02
C LYS A 384 -8.76 -30.28 11.50
N THR A 385 -7.64 -29.62 11.81
CA THR A 385 -7.39 -28.21 11.53
C THR A 385 -6.02 -28.01 10.91
N ARG A 386 -5.86 -26.92 10.16
CA ARG A 386 -4.58 -26.42 9.65
C ARG A 386 -4.46 -24.93 9.91
N GLU A 387 -3.23 -24.47 10.04
CA GLU A 387 -2.92 -23.03 10.10
C GLU A 387 -3.19 -22.39 8.73
N LYS A 388 -3.42 -21.08 8.71
CA LYS A 388 -3.78 -20.34 7.49
C LYS A 388 -2.63 -20.32 6.48
N SER A 389 -1.41 -20.17 6.98
CA SER A 389 -0.15 -20.21 6.23
C SER A 389 0.20 -21.60 5.69
N ASP A 390 -0.43 -22.66 6.21
CA ASP A 390 -0.19 -24.03 5.76
C ASP A 390 -0.84 -24.27 4.39
N LYS A 391 0.00 -24.17 3.34
CA LYS A 391 -0.38 -24.39 1.93
C LYS A 391 -0.28 -25.86 1.50
N THR A 392 -0.11 -26.80 2.43
CA THR A 392 -0.03 -28.24 2.09
C THR A 392 -1.34 -28.70 1.45
N ILE A 393 -1.31 -28.98 0.15
CA ILE A 393 -2.51 -29.28 -0.64
C ILE A 393 -3.25 -30.54 -0.14
N ASP A 394 -2.56 -31.51 0.46
CA ASP A 394 -3.17 -32.71 1.04
C ASP A 394 -4.11 -32.42 2.23
N LYS A 395 -3.97 -31.25 2.86
CA LYS A 395 -4.82 -30.80 3.98
C LYS A 395 -6.06 -30.04 3.52
N PHE A 396 -6.48 -30.21 2.26
CA PHE A 396 -7.56 -29.42 1.67
C PHE A 396 -8.90 -29.56 2.40
N ASN A 397 -9.11 -30.64 3.13
CA ASN A 397 -10.32 -30.94 3.89
C ASN A 397 -10.30 -30.45 5.36
N LEU A 398 -9.20 -29.82 5.81
CA LEU A 398 -9.07 -29.37 7.19
C LEU A 398 -9.60 -27.93 7.38
N LEU A 399 -10.24 -27.68 8.52
CA LEU A 399 -10.65 -26.33 8.91
C LEU A 399 -9.42 -25.44 9.11
N VAL A 400 -9.53 -24.18 8.76
CA VAL A 400 -8.48 -23.16 8.94
C VAL A 400 -8.59 -22.56 10.34
N VAL A 401 -7.45 -22.43 11.00
CA VAL A 401 -7.27 -21.60 12.19
C VAL A 401 -6.23 -20.52 11.92
N ALA A 402 -6.19 -19.49 12.77
CA ALA A 402 -5.16 -18.45 12.68
C ALA A 402 -3.76 -19.08 12.86
N ASP A 403 -2.74 -18.45 12.27
CA ASP A 403 -1.36 -18.89 12.47
C ASP A 403 -0.94 -18.64 13.93
N LYS A 404 -0.10 -19.49 14.52
CA LYS A 404 0.35 -19.30 15.91
C LYS A 404 1.05 -17.95 16.13
N GLU A 405 1.78 -17.45 15.13
CA GLU A 405 2.40 -16.12 15.19
C GLU A 405 1.38 -14.98 15.09
N GLU A 406 0.26 -15.17 14.36
CA GLU A 406 -0.86 -14.21 14.35
C GLU A 406 -1.62 -14.26 15.68
N GLU A 407 -1.78 -15.44 16.29
CA GLU A 407 -2.30 -15.59 17.65
C GLU A 407 -1.36 -14.95 18.68
N GLU A 408 -0.04 -15.07 18.56
CA GLU A 408 0.95 -14.37 19.40
C GLU A 408 0.78 -12.84 19.30
N LYS A 409 0.65 -12.29 18.09
CA LYS A 409 0.34 -10.86 17.87
C LYS A 409 -1.03 -10.44 18.46
N SER A 410 -2.01 -11.34 18.53
CA SER A 410 -3.35 -11.09 19.09
C SER A 410 -3.43 -11.31 20.61
N LYS A 411 -2.58 -12.17 21.19
CA LYS A 411 -2.54 -12.48 22.63
C LYS A 411 -2.14 -11.27 23.45
N TYR A 412 -1.30 -10.41 22.88
CA TYR A 412 -0.85 -9.17 23.50
C TYR A 412 -1.56 -7.97 22.87
N ASN A 413 -2.83 -7.79 23.20
CA ASN A 413 -3.56 -6.57 22.86
C ASN A 413 -2.89 -5.37 23.55
N SER A 414 -1.96 -4.71 22.83
CA SER A 414 -1.50 -3.39 23.19
C SER A 414 -2.60 -2.39 22.83
N GLU A 415 -3.08 -1.64 23.83
CA GLU A 415 -4.05 -0.54 23.64
C GLU A 415 -3.55 0.54 22.65
N THR A 416 -2.28 0.48 22.25
CA THR A 416 -1.65 1.44 21.33
C THR A 416 -1.78 1.08 19.84
N ARG A 417 -2.33 -0.09 19.47
CA ARG A 417 -2.42 -0.48 18.05
C ARG A 417 -3.41 0.43 17.31
N GLY A 418 -2.83 1.37 16.55
CA GLY A 418 -3.54 2.45 15.88
C GLY A 418 -4.54 1.98 14.84
N LYS A 419 -5.70 2.64 14.81
CA LYS A 419 -6.65 2.53 13.70
C LYS A 419 -6.18 3.46 12.57
N VAL A 420 -5.40 2.93 11.63
CA VAL A 420 -5.32 3.58 10.31
C VAL A 420 -6.70 3.44 9.65
N GLN A 421 -7.21 4.54 9.10
CA GLN A 421 -8.38 4.51 8.22
C GLN A 421 -8.09 3.53 7.08
N ASN A 422 -8.69 2.34 7.16
CA ASN A 422 -8.60 1.27 6.16
C ASN A 422 -9.23 1.72 4.84
N LYS A 423 -8.60 2.67 4.15
CA LYS A 423 -8.85 2.93 2.74
C LYS A 423 -7.96 1.95 1.99
N GLN A 424 -8.58 0.97 1.34
CA GLN A 424 -7.92 0.23 0.28
C GLN A 424 -7.50 1.25 -0.77
N VAL A 425 -6.22 1.56 -0.83
CA VAL A 425 -5.66 2.41 -1.89
C VAL A 425 -5.14 1.48 -2.97
N ASN A 426 -5.58 1.70 -4.21
CA ASN A 426 -5.00 1.03 -5.37
C ASN A 426 -3.50 1.37 -5.44
N THR A 427 -2.66 0.37 -5.69
CA THR A 427 -1.22 0.54 -5.90
C THR A 427 -0.92 1.10 -7.29
N GLU A 428 -1.57 2.20 -7.63
CA GLU A 428 -1.33 2.92 -8.87
C GLU A 428 -0.20 3.92 -8.64
N LEU A 429 0.59 4.15 -9.70
CA LEU A 429 1.58 5.21 -9.71
C LEU A 429 0.87 6.55 -9.53
N ALA A 430 1.53 7.50 -8.86
CA ALA A 430 1.06 8.87 -8.80
C ALA A 430 0.98 9.45 -10.24
N PRO A 431 -0.05 10.26 -10.57
CA PRO A 431 -0.29 10.71 -11.94
C PRO A 431 0.88 11.47 -12.58
N THR A 432 0.99 11.41 -13.92
CA THR A 432 1.90 12.25 -14.73
C THR A 432 1.64 13.74 -14.52
N PHE A 433 2.67 14.55 -14.68
CA PHE A 433 2.54 16.00 -14.80
C PHE A 433 2.16 16.42 -16.22
N ILE A 434 1.28 17.41 -16.33
CA ILE A 434 0.86 18.03 -17.58
C ILE A 434 0.95 19.55 -17.48
N VAL A 435 0.98 20.24 -18.61
CA VAL A 435 0.77 21.68 -18.67
C VAL A 435 -0.68 21.96 -19.05
N SER A 436 -1.38 22.78 -18.27
CA SER A 436 -2.80 23.07 -18.43
C SER A 436 -3.12 24.51 -18.01
N TYR A 437 -4.32 25.00 -18.37
CA TYR A 437 -4.90 26.23 -17.82
C TYR A 437 -5.73 25.97 -16.55
N TYR A 438 -5.94 24.70 -16.20
CA TYR A 438 -6.81 24.27 -15.10
C TYR A 438 -6.11 23.26 -14.22
N GLU A 439 -6.40 23.35 -12.92
CA GLU A 439 -5.97 22.41 -11.89
C GLU A 439 -7.12 22.21 -10.92
N LYS A 440 -7.23 20.98 -10.39
CA LYS A 440 -8.24 20.66 -9.41
C LYS A 440 -7.91 21.37 -8.10
N VAL A 441 -8.87 22.10 -7.53
CA VAL A 441 -8.67 22.68 -6.19
C VAL A 441 -8.68 21.55 -5.17
N ASN A 442 -7.55 21.35 -4.49
CA ASN A 442 -7.43 20.40 -3.39
C ASN A 442 -7.15 21.15 -2.08
N ASP A 443 -8.06 21.06 -1.11
CA ASP A 443 -7.93 21.77 0.16
C ASP A 443 -6.74 21.28 1.02
N LEU A 444 -6.22 20.08 0.74
CA LEU A 444 -5.20 19.38 1.53
C LEU A 444 -3.78 19.43 0.93
N GLN A 445 -3.63 19.72 -0.38
CA GLN A 445 -2.34 19.83 -1.05
C GLN A 445 -2.09 21.27 -1.49
N LYS A 446 -1.23 21.98 -0.75
CA LYS A 446 -0.83 23.37 -1.02
C LYS A 446 0.58 23.48 -1.63
N PHE A 447 1.02 22.49 -2.39
CA PHE A 447 2.28 22.61 -3.14
C PHE A 447 1.99 23.17 -4.52
N ILE A 448 2.56 24.34 -4.82
CA ILE A 448 2.53 24.91 -6.16
C ILE A 448 3.76 24.38 -6.88
N HIS A 449 3.55 23.55 -7.90
CA HIS A 449 4.64 23.04 -8.72
C HIS A 449 5.26 24.18 -9.54
N TYR A 450 6.58 24.35 -9.40
CA TYR A 450 7.31 25.44 -10.02
C TYR A 450 8.18 24.93 -11.17
N ASN A 451 8.10 25.60 -12.32
CA ASN A 451 9.00 25.39 -13.44
C ASN A 451 9.44 26.74 -14.03
N GLN A 452 10.76 26.93 -14.17
CA GLN A 452 11.33 28.19 -14.63
C GLN A 452 10.95 28.52 -16.07
N ASP A 453 10.96 27.55 -16.98
CA ASP A 453 10.62 27.75 -18.39
C ASP A 453 9.16 28.17 -18.56
N LEU A 454 8.26 27.53 -17.82
CA LEU A 454 6.84 27.87 -17.79
C LEU A 454 6.58 29.28 -17.25
N GLU A 455 7.24 29.65 -16.16
CA GLU A 455 7.09 30.99 -15.59
C GLU A 455 7.70 32.07 -16.49
N ASN A 456 8.80 31.77 -17.18
CA ASN A 456 9.36 32.67 -18.19
C ASN A 456 8.39 32.89 -19.35
N LEU A 457 7.69 31.85 -19.80
CA LEU A 457 6.67 31.97 -20.84
C LEU A 457 5.47 32.80 -20.35
N ASN A 458 4.95 32.50 -19.16
CA ASN A 458 3.82 33.23 -18.57
C ASN A 458 4.11 34.74 -18.42
N LYS A 459 5.33 35.11 -18.03
CA LYS A 459 5.75 36.52 -17.90
C LYS A 459 5.72 37.30 -19.21
N GLN A 460 5.77 36.64 -20.36
CA GLN A 460 5.70 37.30 -21.65
C GLN A 460 4.28 37.78 -21.98
N ASN A 461 3.26 37.30 -21.26
CA ASN A 461 1.84 37.65 -21.47
C ASN A 461 1.36 37.48 -22.92
N ILE A 462 1.91 36.48 -23.63
CA ILE A 462 1.54 36.17 -25.02
C ILE A 462 0.26 35.33 -25.06
N LEU A 463 0.05 34.49 -24.05
CA LEU A 463 -1.12 33.62 -23.95
C LEU A 463 -2.26 34.34 -23.24
N SER A 464 -3.49 34.06 -23.65
CA SER A 464 -4.71 34.67 -23.07
C SER A 464 -4.94 34.27 -21.60
N ARG A 465 -4.30 33.18 -21.16
CA ARG A 465 -4.40 32.63 -19.80
C ARG A 465 -3.02 32.14 -19.33
N LYS A 466 -2.81 32.18 -18.01
CA LYS A 466 -1.60 31.66 -17.38
C LYS A 466 -1.61 30.12 -17.43
N LEU A 467 -0.53 29.52 -17.91
CA LEU A 467 -0.33 28.09 -17.84
C LEU A 467 0.24 27.67 -16.48
N ILE A 468 -0.14 26.47 -16.03
CA ILE A 468 0.37 25.83 -14.83
C ILE A 468 0.83 24.42 -15.15
N ILE A 469 1.78 23.90 -14.37
CA ILE A 469 2.17 22.50 -14.40
C ILE A 469 1.52 21.79 -13.22
N THR A 470 0.81 20.70 -13.48
CA THR A 470 0.01 20.01 -12.46
C THR A 470 -0.07 18.52 -12.76
N ASN A 471 -0.21 17.71 -11.72
CA ASN A 471 -0.59 16.29 -11.81
C ASN A 471 -2.06 16.07 -11.40
N GLN A 472 -2.82 17.14 -11.20
CA GLN A 472 -4.24 17.12 -10.82
C GLN A 472 -5.13 17.63 -11.97
N GLU A 473 -5.21 16.83 -13.04
CA GLU A 473 -6.00 17.15 -14.22
C GLU A 473 -7.51 17.22 -13.93
N VAL A 474 -8.20 18.14 -14.62
CA VAL A 474 -9.63 18.42 -14.47
C VAL A 474 -10.35 18.10 -15.78
N ALA A 475 -11.50 17.42 -15.67
CA ALA A 475 -12.42 17.28 -16.80
C ALA A 475 -13.13 18.61 -17.04
N LEU A 476 -13.07 19.11 -18.28
CA LEU A 476 -13.66 20.40 -18.64
C LEU A 476 -15.18 20.33 -18.76
N ASP A 477 -15.85 21.42 -18.37
CA ASP A 477 -17.27 21.60 -18.63
C ASP A 477 -17.53 22.09 -20.08
N SER A 478 -18.79 22.06 -20.51
CA SER A 478 -19.18 22.43 -21.87
C SER A 478 -18.82 23.89 -22.24
N ALA A 479 -18.83 24.81 -21.29
CA ALA A 479 -18.50 26.21 -21.53
C ALA A 479 -16.99 26.42 -21.69
N GLN A 480 -16.20 25.72 -20.89
CA GLN A 480 -14.74 25.67 -21.02
C GLN A 480 -14.34 25.06 -22.36
N ILE A 481 -14.94 23.93 -22.75
CA ILE A 481 -14.71 23.29 -24.06
C ILE A 481 -15.03 24.26 -25.22
N ALA A 482 -16.18 24.93 -25.17
CA ALA A 482 -16.57 25.93 -26.18
C ALA A 482 -15.57 27.10 -26.28
N THR A 483 -14.99 27.49 -25.14
CA THR A 483 -13.95 28.53 -25.11
C THR A 483 -12.69 28.07 -25.82
N HIS A 484 -12.26 26.82 -25.64
CA HIS A 484 -11.10 26.27 -26.34
C HIS A 484 -11.34 26.11 -27.85
N PHE A 485 -12.54 25.73 -28.29
CA PHE A 485 -12.87 25.75 -29.72
C PHE A 485 -12.77 27.15 -30.33
N THR A 486 -13.19 28.19 -29.59
CA THR A 486 -13.03 29.57 -30.02
C THR A 486 -11.55 29.96 -30.12
N SER A 487 -10.77 29.63 -29.09
CA SER A 487 -9.33 29.85 -29.02
C SER A 487 -8.56 29.15 -30.16
N ILE A 488 -8.94 27.91 -30.51
CA ILE A 488 -8.36 27.17 -31.64
C ILE A 488 -8.58 27.91 -32.96
N ASN A 489 -9.78 28.45 -33.19
CA ASN A 489 -10.09 29.22 -34.40
C ASN A 489 -9.31 30.54 -34.45
N GLU A 490 -9.12 31.20 -33.31
CA GLU A 490 -8.32 32.43 -33.20
C GLU A 490 -6.84 32.17 -33.47
N TYR A 491 -6.25 31.16 -32.83
CA TYR A 491 -4.87 30.77 -33.09
C TYR A 491 -4.64 30.31 -34.51
N SER A 492 -5.62 29.64 -35.14
CA SER A 492 -5.51 29.25 -36.55
C SER A 492 -5.37 30.47 -37.48
N LYS A 493 -6.16 31.52 -37.25
CA LYS A 493 -6.02 32.79 -38.00
C LYS A 493 -4.66 33.45 -37.76
N LEU A 494 -4.20 33.49 -36.50
CA LEU A 494 -2.90 34.06 -36.15
C LEU A 494 -1.73 33.27 -36.78
N ILE A 495 -1.86 31.94 -36.90
CA ILE A 495 -0.89 31.08 -37.55
C ILE A 495 -0.84 31.34 -39.05
N ASP A 496 -2.00 31.55 -39.69
CA ASP A 496 -2.05 31.93 -41.11
C ASP A 496 -1.33 33.26 -41.38
N GLU A 497 -1.41 34.20 -40.43
CA GLU A 497 -0.72 35.50 -40.50
C GLU A 497 0.77 35.43 -40.15
N GLN A 498 1.15 34.58 -39.20
CA GLN A 498 2.49 34.52 -38.59
C GLN A 498 2.98 33.06 -38.44
N PRO A 499 3.19 32.34 -39.56
CA PRO A 499 3.50 30.91 -39.56
C PRO A 499 4.88 30.57 -38.98
N GLU A 500 5.73 31.57 -38.77
CA GLU A 500 7.07 31.42 -38.17
C GLU A 500 7.07 31.47 -36.64
N LYS A 501 5.92 31.69 -35.98
CA LYS A 501 5.85 31.79 -34.52
C LYS A 501 5.50 30.45 -33.85
N ALA A 502 6.52 29.77 -33.33
CA ALA A 502 6.38 28.50 -32.62
C ALA A 502 5.37 28.55 -31.46
N ILE A 503 5.28 29.69 -30.76
CA ILE A 503 4.37 29.85 -29.61
C ILE A 503 2.89 29.74 -29.98
N LEU A 504 2.50 30.12 -31.21
CA LEU A 504 1.11 30.04 -31.65
C LEU A 504 0.68 28.58 -31.85
N TYR A 505 1.53 27.78 -32.48
CA TYR A 505 1.33 26.34 -32.60
C TYR A 505 1.31 25.67 -31.22
N PHE A 506 2.22 26.04 -30.32
CA PHE A 506 2.21 25.52 -28.95
C PHE A 506 0.89 25.83 -28.22
N ALA A 507 0.41 27.07 -28.28
CA ALA A 507 -0.83 27.48 -27.63
C ALA A 507 -2.05 26.71 -28.17
N ARG A 508 -2.15 26.61 -29.51
CA ARG A 508 -3.23 25.86 -30.17
C ARG A 508 -3.15 24.36 -29.87
N GLY A 509 -1.94 23.81 -29.79
CA GLY A 509 -1.70 22.42 -29.37
C GLY A 509 -2.19 22.13 -27.95
N ILE A 510 -2.02 23.05 -27.00
CA ILE A 510 -2.59 22.91 -25.64
C ILE A 510 -4.12 22.89 -25.71
N ASP A 511 -4.74 23.77 -26.50
CA ASP A 511 -6.20 23.79 -26.66
C ASP A 511 -6.73 22.51 -27.29
N TYR A 512 -6.08 21.99 -28.33
CA TYR A 512 -6.40 20.69 -28.93
C TYR A 512 -6.30 19.54 -27.92
N MET A 513 -5.23 19.53 -27.10
CA MET A 513 -5.05 18.52 -26.06
C MET A 513 -6.16 18.58 -25.00
N LEU A 514 -6.61 19.77 -24.62
CA LEU A 514 -7.69 19.99 -23.66
C LEU A 514 -9.08 19.53 -24.18
N VAL A 515 -9.34 19.67 -25.48
CA VAL A 515 -10.55 19.12 -26.13
C VAL A 515 -10.38 17.66 -26.55
N GLN A 516 -9.30 17.00 -26.13
CA GLN A 516 -8.95 15.60 -26.39
C GLN A 516 -8.70 15.26 -27.87
N ASP A 517 -8.39 16.26 -28.71
CA ASP A 517 -7.89 16.05 -30.07
C ASP A 517 -6.36 15.89 -30.06
N PHE A 518 -5.91 14.71 -29.63
CA PHE A 518 -4.47 14.45 -29.47
C PHE A 518 -3.71 14.43 -30.80
N ASN A 519 -4.35 14.11 -31.92
CA ASN A 519 -3.70 14.09 -33.23
C ASN A 519 -3.28 15.51 -33.63
N SER A 520 -4.23 16.45 -33.61
CA SER A 520 -3.97 17.85 -33.93
C SER A 520 -2.98 18.48 -32.93
N ALA A 521 -3.07 18.12 -31.64
CA ALA A 521 -2.12 18.58 -30.63
C ALA A 521 -0.68 18.11 -30.93
N ILE A 522 -0.49 16.84 -31.27
CA ILE A 522 0.82 16.27 -31.63
C ILE A 522 1.42 16.98 -32.85
N GLU A 523 0.62 17.22 -33.90
CA GLU A 523 1.06 17.93 -35.10
C GLU A 523 1.55 19.34 -34.78
N ASP A 524 0.77 20.08 -33.99
CA ASP A 524 1.10 21.45 -33.58
C ASP A 524 2.36 21.51 -32.69
N PHE A 525 2.49 20.62 -31.69
CA PHE A 525 3.69 20.58 -30.87
C PHE A 525 4.92 20.19 -31.69
N ARG A 526 4.81 19.23 -32.63
CA ARG A 526 5.89 18.91 -33.56
C ARG A 526 6.28 20.13 -34.39
N LYS A 527 5.30 20.85 -34.94
CA LYS A 527 5.56 22.04 -35.74
C LYS A 527 6.27 23.12 -34.92
N ALA A 528 5.86 23.33 -33.67
CA ALA A 528 6.53 24.22 -32.73
C ALA A 528 8.01 23.84 -32.52
N THR A 529 8.33 22.55 -32.32
CA THR A 529 9.72 22.08 -32.17
C THR A 529 10.56 22.21 -33.44
N VAL A 530 9.94 22.19 -34.62
CA VAL A 530 10.65 22.39 -35.90
C VAL A 530 10.98 23.88 -36.11
N ILE A 531 10.05 24.77 -35.73
CA ILE A 531 10.23 26.22 -35.84
C ILE A 531 11.24 26.73 -34.81
N ASP A 532 11.11 26.28 -33.56
CA ASP A 532 12.04 26.57 -32.47
C ASP A 532 12.55 25.27 -31.83
N PRO A 533 13.71 24.75 -32.29
CA PRO A 533 14.33 23.54 -31.74
C PRO A 533 14.79 23.67 -30.28
N LYS A 534 14.75 24.86 -29.67
CA LYS A 534 15.09 25.06 -28.25
C LYS A 534 13.85 25.17 -27.37
N PHE A 535 12.65 25.00 -27.92
CA PHE A 535 11.41 25.20 -27.19
C PHE A 535 11.08 23.98 -26.28
N THR A 536 11.63 23.99 -25.06
CA THR A 536 11.53 22.89 -24.08
C THR A 536 10.09 22.48 -23.76
N LEU A 537 9.19 23.46 -23.56
CA LEU A 537 7.77 23.18 -23.27
C LEU A 537 7.04 22.49 -24.43
N ALA A 538 7.44 22.73 -25.68
CA ALA A 538 6.86 22.05 -26.84
C ALA A 538 7.26 20.57 -26.86
N TYR A 539 8.53 20.24 -26.56
CA TYR A 539 8.95 18.84 -26.40
C TYR A 539 8.25 18.14 -25.22
N PHE A 540 8.06 18.85 -24.10
CA PHE A 540 7.35 18.31 -22.94
C PHE A 540 5.92 17.92 -23.31
N ASN A 541 5.17 18.85 -23.90
CA ASN A 541 3.78 18.64 -24.23
C ASN A 541 3.58 17.71 -25.42
N LEU A 542 4.54 17.63 -26.35
CA LEU A 542 4.57 16.60 -27.39
C LEU A 542 4.60 15.20 -26.76
N ALA A 543 5.48 14.98 -25.79
CA ALA A 543 5.59 13.71 -25.08
C ALA A 543 4.33 13.39 -24.27
N VAL A 544 3.73 14.40 -23.61
CA VAL A 544 2.46 14.27 -22.89
C VAL A 544 1.31 13.90 -23.84
N ALA A 545 1.20 14.57 -25.00
CA ALA A 545 0.14 14.30 -25.97
C ALA A 545 0.25 12.89 -26.56
N TYR A 546 1.46 12.44 -26.90
CA TYR A 546 1.69 11.03 -27.28
C TYR A 546 1.30 10.05 -26.18
N THR A 547 1.62 10.36 -24.92
CA THR A 547 1.26 9.52 -23.77
C THR A 547 -0.26 9.42 -23.59
N LYS A 548 -0.98 10.53 -23.73
CA LYS A 548 -2.46 10.56 -23.64
C LYS A 548 -3.10 9.80 -24.79
N GLN A 549 -2.58 9.95 -26.00
CA GLN A 549 -3.02 9.20 -27.17
C GLN A 549 -2.84 7.70 -26.97
N LEU A 550 -1.69 7.27 -26.43
CA LEU A 550 -1.41 5.87 -26.11
C LEU A 550 -2.42 5.31 -25.07
N LYS A 551 -2.59 6.01 -23.94
CA LYS A 551 -3.56 5.62 -22.89
C LYS A 551 -5.00 5.56 -23.42
N SER A 552 -5.39 6.48 -24.30
CA SER A 552 -6.73 6.49 -24.93
C SER A 552 -6.99 5.25 -25.78
N LYS A 553 -5.98 4.77 -26.54
CA LYS A 553 -6.08 3.54 -27.36
C LYS A 553 -6.28 2.29 -26.51
N ASP A 554 -5.64 2.21 -25.35
CA ASP A 554 -5.78 1.08 -24.44
C ASP A 554 -7.18 0.99 -23.81
N ILE A 555 -7.82 2.14 -23.58
CA ILE A 555 -9.17 2.22 -22.98
C ILE A 555 -10.26 1.98 -24.03
N PHE A 556 -10.08 2.47 -25.27
CA PHE A 556 -11.09 2.40 -26.34
C PHE A 556 -10.54 1.77 -27.64
N PRO A 557 -10.22 0.47 -27.65
CA PRO A 557 -9.59 -0.18 -28.81
C PRO A 557 -10.49 -0.19 -30.07
N GLU A 558 -11.82 -0.21 -29.90
CA GLU A 558 -12.77 -0.28 -31.02
C GLU A 558 -12.89 1.04 -31.83
N LEU A 559 -12.76 2.19 -31.16
CA LEU A 559 -12.83 3.53 -31.78
C LEU A 559 -11.63 3.80 -32.70
N TYR A 560 -10.44 3.29 -32.34
CA TYR A 560 -9.22 3.51 -33.11
C TYR A 560 -9.02 2.52 -34.27
N ASN A 561 -9.61 1.33 -34.19
CA ASN A 561 -9.54 0.34 -35.27
C ASN A 561 -10.43 0.71 -36.48
N GLN A 562 -11.28 1.73 -36.37
CA GLN A 562 -12.18 2.21 -37.44
C GLN A 562 -11.76 3.55 -38.07
N ALA A 563 -10.76 4.24 -37.50
CA ALA A 563 -10.25 5.49 -38.07
C ALA A 563 -9.38 5.21 -39.30
N PRO A 564 -9.43 6.03 -40.37
CA PRO A 564 -8.53 5.91 -41.51
C PRO A 564 -7.09 5.97 -40.99
N GLN A 565 -6.26 5.01 -41.42
CA GLN A 565 -4.85 4.95 -41.05
C GLN A 565 -4.14 6.19 -41.60
N SER A 566 -4.04 7.25 -40.80
CA SER A 566 -3.18 8.37 -41.14
C SER A 566 -1.73 7.94 -40.92
N GLU A 567 -0.96 8.10 -41.98
CA GLU A 567 0.40 7.61 -42.16
C GLU A 567 1.34 8.07 -41.03
N LEU A 568 1.62 7.18 -40.08
CA LEU A 568 2.90 7.18 -39.36
C LEU A 568 4.00 6.67 -40.31
N SER A 569 4.23 7.37 -41.43
CA SER A 569 5.39 7.16 -42.29
C SER A 569 6.41 8.28 -42.02
N ILE A 570 7.31 8.02 -41.08
CA ILE A 570 8.50 8.86 -40.92
C ILE A 570 9.40 8.61 -42.13
N ASN A 571 9.35 9.51 -43.11
CA ASN A 571 10.41 9.64 -44.11
C ASN A 571 11.63 10.30 -43.44
N MET A 572 12.43 9.50 -42.72
CA MET A 572 13.81 9.87 -42.40
C MET A 572 14.71 9.32 -43.51
N LYS A 573 15.10 10.21 -44.43
CA LYS A 573 16.18 9.99 -45.39
C LYS A 573 17.50 9.92 -44.60
N LEU A 574 17.86 8.74 -44.11
CA LEU A 574 19.22 8.43 -43.70
C LEU A 574 20.00 8.01 -44.94
N GLY A 575 20.97 8.83 -45.32
CA GLY A 575 21.93 8.47 -46.34
C GLY A 575 22.82 7.34 -45.84
N ALA A 576 22.64 6.15 -46.39
CA ALA A 576 23.69 5.16 -46.59
C ALA A 576 23.17 4.10 -47.57
N ASP A 577 23.83 4.01 -48.72
CA ASP A 577 23.71 2.91 -49.67
C ASP A 577 23.85 1.55 -48.96
N LYS A 578 22.83 0.70 -49.10
CA LYS A 578 22.95 -0.68 -49.59
C LYS A 578 21.57 -1.35 -49.62
N SER A 579 21.23 -1.81 -50.81
CA SER A 579 20.13 -2.72 -51.11
C SER A 579 20.06 -3.89 -50.13
N VAL A 580 18.93 -4.05 -49.45
CA VAL A 580 18.51 -5.34 -48.89
C VAL A 580 17.14 -5.67 -49.47
N THR A 581 17.15 -6.72 -50.27
CA THR A 581 16.03 -7.36 -50.94
C THR A 581 15.01 -7.86 -49.92
N THR A 582 13.74 -7.63 -50.24
CA THR A 582 12.56 -8.11 -49.52
C THR A 582 12.49 -9.64 -49.49
N THR A 583 12.42 -10.21 -48.29
CA THR A 583 11.85 -11.54 -48.06
C THR A 583 10.59 -11.41 -47.23
N SER A 584 9.48 -11.77 -47.86
CA SER A 584 8.15 -11.99 -47.31
C SER A 584 8.17 -13.05 -46.22
N GLY A 585 7.99 -12.65 -44.96
CA GLY A 585 7.62 -13.50 -43.85
C GLY A 585 6.28 -13.05 -43.31
N THR A 586 5.38 -14.01 -43.07
CA THR A 586 4.05 -13.82 -42.47
C THR A 586 4.20 -13.23 -41.06
N ASN A 587 4.22 -11.90 -40.95
CA ASN A 587 4.13 -11.22 -39.65
C ASN A 587 2.71 -11.39 -39.13
N SER A 588 2.59 -12.06 -37.99
CA SER A 588 1.32 -12.13 -37.28
C SER A 588 0.85 -10.72 -36.90
N ASP A 589 -0.46 -10.47 -36.87
CA ASP A 589 -1.02 -9.17 -36.43
C ASP A 589 -0.51 -8.78 -35.02
N ALA A 590 -0.15 -9.76 -34.20
CA ALA A 590 0.46 -9.57 -32.88
C ALA A 590 1.88 -8.98 -32.96
N ASP A 591 2.71 -9.43 -33.89
CA ASP A 591 4.07 -8.89 -34.09
C ASP A 591 4.04 -7.45 -34.63
N SER A 592 3.10 -7.17 -35.53
CA SER A 592 2.87 -5.83 -36.07
C SER A 592 2.36 -4.86 -34.99
N LYS A 593 1.46 -5.31 -34.12
CA LYS A 593 0.96 -4.53 -32.98
C LYS A 593 2.06 -4.26 -31.96
N ALA A 594 2.87 -5.26 -31.61
CA ALA A 594 3.99 -5.11 -30.69
C ALA A 594 5.07 -4.15 -31.22
N MET A 595 5.34 -4.18 -32.53
CA MET A 595 6.26 -3.24 -33.18
C MET A 595 5.75 -1.80 -33.15
N ARG A 596 4.46 -1.57 -33.40
CA ARG A 596 3.83 -0.24 -33.31
C ARG A 596 3.92 0.33 -31.90
N SER A 597 3.59 -0.45 -30.88
CA SER A 597 3.69 0.00 -29.49
C SER A 597 5.12 0.38 -29.13
N ARG A 598 6.15 -0.38 -29.57
CA ARG A 598 7.56 -0.01 -29.34
C ARG A 598 7.92 1.35 -29.96
N LEU A 599 7.49 1.59 -31.20
CA LEU A 599 7.74 2.86 -31.90
C LEU A 599 7.05 4.06 -31.22
N GLU A 600 5.85 3.84 -30.67
CA GLU A 600 5.12 4.87 -29.91
C GLU A 600 5.86 5.23 -28.61
N TYR A 601 6.30 4.23 -27.84
CA TYR A 601 7.11 4.45 -26.65
C TYR A 601 8.44 5.16 -26.96
N GLU A 602 9.12 4.76 -28.03
CA GLU A 602 10.39 5.37 -28.45
C GLU A 602 10.22 6.86 -28.80
N SER A 603 9.11 7.22 -29.43
CA SER A 603 8.79 8.62 -29.77
C SER A 603 8.57 9.49 -28.53
N ILE A 604 7.92 8.94 -27.50
CA ILE A 604 7.73 9.60 -26.21
C ILE A 604 9.07 9.81 -25.51
N LEU A 605 9.87 8.75 -25.38
CA LEU A 605 11.17 8.79 -24.71
C LEU A 605 12.12 9.76 -25.39
N LYS A 606 12.21 9.73 -26.73
CA LYS A 606 13.05 10.65 -27.50
C LYS A 606 12.68 12.12 -27.25
N SER A 607 11.40 12.42 -27.11
CA SER A 607 10.93 13.79 -26.83
C SER A 607 11.39 14.26 -25.44
N TYR A 608 11.32 13.38 -24.43
CA TYR A 608 11.87 13.68 -23.10
C TYR A 608 13.40 13.76 -23.10
N ASP A 609 14.10 12.91 -23.86
CA ASP A 609 15.56 12.93 -23.96
C ASP A 609 16.05 14.25 -24.57
N GLN A 610 15.44 14.69 -25.68
CA GLN A 610 15.74 15.98 -26.30
C GLN A 610 15.45 17.16 -25.35
N LEU A 611 14.34 17.12 -24.61
CA LEU A 611 14.05 18.12 -23.60
C LEU A 611 15.14 18.16 -22.51
N ILE A 612 15.52 17.00 -21.99
CA ILE A 612 16.52 16.90 -20.91
C ILE A 612 17.90 17.35 -21.38
N GLU A 613 18.27 17.12 -22.64
CA GLU A 613 19.48 17.68 -23.25
C GLU A 613 19.46 19.21 -23.30
N LEU A 614 18.31 19.82 -23.59
CA LEU A 614 18.14 21.27 -23.67
C LEU A 614 18.02 21.94 -22.30
N SER A 615 17.31 21.29 -21.36
CA SER A 615 17.03 21.80 -20.02
C SER A 615 17.20 20.68 -18.98
N PRO A 616 18.44 20.41 -18.53
CA PRO A 616 18.74 19.34 -17.58
C PRO A 616 18.10 19.51 -16.20
N ASP A 617 17.58 20.70 -15.88
CA ASP A 617 16.92 21.06 -14.63
C ASP A 617 15.39 20.89 -14.69
N PHE A 618 14.83 20.46 -15.83
CA PHE A 618 13.40 20.24 -15.98
C PHE A 618 12.95 18.93 -15.30
N THR A 619 12.77 18.99 -13.98
CA THR A 619 12.45 17.83 -13.12
C THR A 619 11.27 16.99 -13.60
N PHE A 620 10.19 17.62 -14.08
CA PHE A 620 8.98 16.91 -14.52
C PHE A 620 9.18 16.05 -15.77
N ALA A 621 10.20 16.34 -16.59
CA ALA A 621 10.54 15.52 -17.74
C ALA A 621 11.16 14.18 -17.29
N TYR A 622 12.05 14.20 -16.29
CA TYR A 622 12.53 12.98 -15.67
C TYR A 622 11.39 12.19 -15.03
N TYR A 623 10.47 12.87 -14.33
CA TYR A 623 9.32 12.21 -13.69
C TYR A 623 8.45 11.48 -14.71
N ASN A 624 7.99 12.18 -15.75
CA ASN A 624 7.14 11.56 -16.75
C ASN A 624 7.90 10.50 -17.56
N ARG A 625 9.18 10.69 -17.87
CA ARG A 625 10.01 9.67 -18.54
C ARG A 625 10.14 8.40 -17.69
N ALA A 626 10.29 8.55 -16.38
CA ALA A 626 10.32 7.43 -15.43
C ALA A 626 9.00 6.65 -15.43
N GLU A 627 7.85 7.33 -15.48
CA GLU A 627 6.54 6.67 -15.56
C GLU A 627 6.42 5.83 -16.85
N ILE A 628 6.84 6.36 -17.99
CA ILE A 628 6.84 5.64 -19.26
C ILE A 628 7.72 4.39 -19.18
N LYS A 629 8.92 4.50 -18.60
CA LYS A 629 9.80 3.34 -18.35
C LYS A 629 9.15 2.31 -17.42
N SER A 630 8.45 2.77 -16.37
CA SER A 630 7.69 1.88 -15.48
C SER A 630 6.53 1.17 -16.19
N MET A 631 5.83 1.83 -17.12
CA MET A 631 4.80 1.18 -17.97
C MET A 631 5.40 0.09 -18.86
N GLN A 632 6.63 0.30 -19.35
CA GLN A 632 7.40 -0.70 -20.08
C GLN A 632 7.98 -1.80 -19.17
N LYS A 633 7.70 -1.76 -17.86
CA LYS A 633 8.27 -2.64 -16.83
C LYS A 633 9.80 -2.53 -16.68
N ASP A 634 10.40 -1.46 -17.19
CA ASP A 634 11.80 -1.12 -16.96
C ASP A 634 11.95 -0.27 -15.69
N PHE A 635 11.66 -0.91 -14.56
CA PHE A 635 11.70 -0.27 -13.24
C PHE A 635 13.11 0.19 -12.86
N ARG A 636 14.17 -0.49 -13.35
CA ARG A 636 15.55 -0.12 -13.04
C ARG A 636 15.91 1.23 -13.67
N SER A 637 15.56 1.43 -14.94
CA SER A 637 15.79 2.72 -15.60
C SER A 637 14.89 3.82 -15.04
N ALA A 638 13.65 3.49 -14.64
CA ALA A 638 12.76 4.44 -13.98
C ALA A 638 13.34 4.93 -12.65
N ILE A 639 13.92 4.04 -11.83
CA ILE A 639 14.59 4.40 -10.57
C ILE A 639 15.73 5.40 -10.78
N LEU A 640 16.48 5.29 -11.88
CA LEU A 640 17.55 6.25 -12.20
C LEU A 640 16.99 7.65 -12.46
N ASP A 641 15.89 7.76 -13.19
CA ASP A 641 15.23 9.04 -13.42
C ASP A 641 14.67 9.64 -12.13
N TYR A 642 14.06 8.82 -11.25
CA TYR A 642 13.63 9.29 -9.93
C TYR A 642 14.80 9.73 -9.05
N ASN A 643 15.98 9.11 -9.17
CA ASN A 643 17.18 9.59 -8.47
C ASN A 643 17.61 10.97 -8.97
N GLU A 644 17.53 11.24 -10.27
CA GLU A 644 17.85 12.56 -10.82
C GLU A 644 16.91 13.65 -10.31
N ILE A 645 15.61 13.33 -10.18
CA ILE A 645 14.62 14.24 -9.58
C ILE A 645 15.01 14.57 -8.14
N LEU A 646 15.24 13.55 -7.32
CA LEU A 646 15.47 13.73 -5.89
C LEU A 646 16.83 14.34 -5.54
N ARG A 647 17.79 14.34 -6.48
CA ARG A 647 19.02 15.14 -6.36
C ARG A 647 18.77 16.64 -6.52
N ARG A 648 17.77 17.03 -7.32
CA ARG A 648 17.42 18.42 -7.62
C ARG A 648 16.39 18.96 -6.64
N ASP A 649 15.38 18.14 -6.34
CA ASP A 649 14.31 18.45 -5.41
C ASP A 649 14.11 17.31 -4.40
N PRO A 650 14.79 17.40 -3.24
CA PRO A 650 14.66 16.42 -2.16
C PRO A 650 13.28 16.43 -1.46
N GLU A 651 12.40 17.39 -1.76
CA GLU A 651 11.04 17.49 -1.21
C GLU A 651 9.98 16.99 -2.21
N PHE A 652 10.39 16.43 -3.37
CA PHE A 652 9.47 15.93 -4.41
C PHE A 652 8.78 14.61 -4.00
N SER A 653 7.60 14.74 -3.40
CA SER A 653 6.86 13.64 -2.75
C SER A 653 6.51 12.48 -3.69
N GLU A 654 6.10 12.79 -4.92
CA GLU A 654 5.62 11.83 -5.91
C GLU A 654 6.77 10.99 -6.46
N ALA A 655 7.98 11.54 -6.50
CA ALA A 655 9.17 10.84 -6.96
C ALA A 655 9.60 9.79 -5.92
N TYR A 656 9.54 10.11 -4.62
CA TYR A 656 9.70 9.08 -3.58
C TYR A 656 8.62 8.00 -3.71
N TYR A 657 7.35 8.38 -3.86
CA TYR A 657 6.26 7.42 -3.96
C TYR A 657 6.45 6.44 -5.13
N ASN A 658 6.64 6.96 -6.34
CA ASN A 658 6.80 6.12 -7.54
C ASN A 658 8.14 5.36 -7.57
N ARG A 659 9.23 5.93 -7.02
CA ARG A 659 10.52 5.22 -6.86
C ARG A 659 10.39 4.07 -5.87
N GLY A 660 9.68 4.29 -4.77
CA GLY A 660 9.36 3.27 -3.78
C GLY A 660 8.61 2.10 -4.41
N LEU A 661 7.53 2.38 -5.13
CA LEU A 661 6.79 1.36 -5.89
C LEU A 661 7.68 0.62 -6.90
N SER A 662 8.52 1.34 -7.65
CA SER A 662 9.45 0.74 -8.63
C SER A 662 10.50 -0.14 -7.94
N ARG A 663 10.99 0.24 -6.76
CA ARG A 663 11.91 -0.57 -5.93
C ARG A 663 11.27 -1.85 -5.44
N LEU A 664 10.00 -1.80 -5.01
CA LEU A 664 9.24 -2.99 -4.63
C LEU A 664 9.14 -3.99 -5.81
N GLN A 665 8.93 -3.50 -7.04
CA GLN A 665 8.87 -4.35 -8.24
C GLN A 665 10.20 -5.06 -8.55
N VAL A 666 11.34 -4.44 -8.22
CA VAL A 666 12.68 -5.06 -8.38
C VAL A 666 13.14 -5.81 -7.14
N LYS A 667 12.26 -6.03 -6.15
CA LYS A 667 12.53 -6.72 -4.88
C LYS A 667 13.56 -6.01 -3.97
N ASP A 668 13.74 -4.70 -4.14
CA ASP A 668 14.52 -3.85 -3.22
C ASP A 668 13.57 -3.29 -2.14
N THR A 669 13.05 -4.19 -1.29
CA THR A 669 11.93 -3.91 -0.39
C THR A 669 12.28 -2.85 0.65
N ASP A 670 13.44 -2.97 1.32
CA ASP A 670 13.82 -2.06 2.41
C ASP A 670 13.91 -0.61 1.94
N ARG A 671 14.63 -0.38 0.84
CA ARG A 671 14.77 0.96 0.25
C ARG A 671 13.48 1.43 -0.42
N GLY A 672 12.62 0.51 -0.86
CA GLY A 672 11.29 0.83 -1.36
C GLY A 672 10.37 1.35 -0.26
N LEU A 673 10.40 0.70 0.91
CA LEU A 673 9.66 1.15 2.09
C LEU A 673 10.19 2.48 2.64
N ASP A 674 11.52 2.69 2.65
CA ASP A 674 12.11 3.98 3.06
C ASP A 674 11.66 5.14 2.16
N ASP A 675 11.58 4.90 0.85
CA ASP A 675 11.02 5.88 -0.08
C ASP A 675 9.55 6.17 0.20
N LEU A 676 8.74 5.13 0.44
CA LEU A 676 7.32 5.30 0.75
C LEU A 676 7.11 6.05 2.06
N ARG A 677 7.92 5.79 3.10
CA ARG A 677 7.87 6.56 4.36
C ARG A 677 8.14 8.02 4.11
N LYS A 678 9.17 8.32 3.31
CA LYS A 678 9.49 9.71 2.97
C LYS A 678 8.40 10.38 2.15
N ALA A 679 7.78 9.66 1.21
CA ALA A 679 6.63 10.15 0.47
C ALA A 679 5.44 10.46 1.39
N GLY A 680 5.13 9.55 2.33
CA GLY A 680 4.10 9.73 3.35
C GLY A 680 4.36 10.93 4.25
N GLU A 681 5.61 11.12 4.70
CA GLU A 681 6.02 12.29 5.48
C GLU A 681 5.80 13.60 4.70
N LEU A 682 5.97 13.58 3.38
CA LEU A 682 5.77 14.72 2.48
C LEU A 682 4.30 14.91 2.07
N GLY A 683 3.38 14.04 2.50
CA GLY A 683 1.94 14.20 2.31
C GLY A 683 1.28 13.18 1.36
N MET A 684 2.00 12.18 0.87
CA MET A 684 1.44 11.09 0.06
C MET A 684 0.74 10.05 0.95
N VAL A 685 -0.53 10.29 1.27
CA VAL A 685 -1.33 9.43 2.18
C VAL A 685 -1.35 7.96 1.74
N SER A 686 -1.41 7.73 0.44
CA SER A 686 -1.40 6.38 -0.17
C SER A 686 -0.18 5.54 0.23
N ALA A 687 0.94 6.19 0.60
CA ALA A 687 2.15 5.49 0.97
C ALA A 687 2.00 4.68 2.26
N TYR A 688 1.30 5.20 3.27
CA TYR A 688 1.11 4.51 4.56
C TYR A 688 0.26 3.24 4.41
N SER A 689 -0.75 3.27 3.54
CA SER A 689 -1.54 2.07 3.21
C SER A 689 -0.68 0.96 2.59
N ILE A 690 0.32 1.34 1.77
CA ILE A 690 1.24 0.37 1.15
C ILE A 690 2.24 -0.14 2.19
N ILE A 691 2.82 0.74 3.01
CA ILE A 691 3.75 0.34 4.09
C ILE A 691 3.10 -0.74 4.95
N LYS A 692 1.88 -0.47 5.45
CA LYS A 692 1.12 -1.41 6.27
C LYS A 692 1.00 -2.79 5.63
N ARG A 693 0.52 -2.87 4.39
CA ARG A 693 0.33 -4.15 3.68
C ARG A 693 1.64 -4.90 3.44
N MET A 694 2.76 -4.19 3.36
CA MET A 694 4.08 -4.81 3.12
C MET A 694 4.80 -5.19 4.42
N THR A 695 4.33 -4.70 5.57
CA THR A 695 4.90 -4.97 6.91
C THR A 695 4.03 -5.91 7.76
N GLU A 696 2.76 -6.08 7.39
CA GLU A 696 1.88 -7.15 7.89
C GLU A 696 2.32 -8.51 7.37
#